data_AF-A0A369BIE0-F1
#
_entry.id   AF-A0A369BIE0-F1
#
_cell.length_a   1.000
_cell.length_b   1.000
_cell.length_c   1.000
_cell.angle_alpha   90.00
_cell.angle_beta   90.00
_cell.angle_gamma   90.00
#
_symmetry.space_group_name_H-M   'P 1'
#
loop_
_entity.id
_entity.type
_entity.pdbx_description
1 polymer ?
#
loop_
_entity_poly.entity_id
_entity_poly.type
_entity_poly.pdbx_seq_one_letter_code
_entity_poly.pdbx_strand_id
1 'polypeptide(L)'
;MGKWFKKSSALSFSILLALTSYSGWSSLPGKASAAASDYNYAEALQKSIYFYEAQRSGELPDNNRVEWRGGSGLQDGADVGHDLTGGWYDAGDHVKFGFPMASTATLLAWSVYEYREGYEQSGQLDEILDNIRWATDYFMKAHTAPNELWGQIGNGTADHNWWGPAEVMPMQRPAYKIDATHPGSDLAGETAAALAAASIIFKDSDPSYSAELLQHAKELYSFADQYRGKYSDSITDAKQFYNSWSGYADELSWGAIWLYLATQEQGYLDKAIAASDLWSTNQQGQWDYKWTHAWDDKHYGAQLLLARITGDPRFVQSTERNMEFWTTGVSGTSEKVTYTPGGLAHLDQWGALRYSANQAFLAFVYSDWVSDATKKINARSFAEQQILYMLGDNPRNSSYVIGFGDNSPQHPHHRTSHGSWADSQSVPVNHRHVLYGALVGGPSKTDAYTDSIGDYVSNEVATDYNAGFTGALSKMMLLHGAGQQPLSSFPAPETREDEMFVEASVNASGSNFIEIRALLNNRSGWPARASEDMSFKYYLDLSEAVAAGYGPEDITVAAGGYNQGATVSQLQPHDEANNIYYTTIDFSGTRIYPGGQSAYRKEVQFRIAGPLNTNFWDNSNDFSYQGIGTGSAGPVKTANIPVFDAGVRVFGELPDGGGNPGEPKVPAAPKGVKATAGSGTVDLSWNAVAGAADYVIQRSEASGGPYTSVGSVTGTSFSDSGLINGTTYFYVVTARNQVGSSLPSAQVGATPREIPIPTEGDIKVQYRTNDTSAEDNQIRAQLKIVNTGDESISLSNVKLRYYYTIDGDKTQEFHCDYAAIGSGNVSGSFVKLESPLPGADYYLEISFGPSAGTLAPGADSGDIQIRFNKTDWTNYSESDDYSYDGTRQSYAEWDKTPLYLNGTLVWGAQP
;
A
#
# COMPACT_ATOMS: atom_id res chain seq x y z
N MET A 1 75.95 12.07 53.46
CA MET A 1 75.67 13.46 53.03
C MET A 1 74.27 13.50 52.42
N GLY A 2 73.42 14.45 52.85
CA GLY A 2 72.18 14.92 52.18
C GLY A 2 71.00 13.94 52.10
N LYS A 3 70.06 13.90 53.08
CA LYS A 3 68.74 14.60 53.16
C LYS A 3 67.75 14.19 52.04
N TRP A 4 66.51 13.73 52.26
CA TRP A 4 65.65 13.68 53.46
C TRP A 4 64.58 12.57 53.30
N PHE A 5 64.42 11.73 54.33
CA PHE A 5 63.35 10.73 54.44
C PHE A 5 62.15 11.31 55.20
N LYS A 6 60.99 10.74 54.87
CA LYS A 6 59.74 10.69 55.63
C LYS A 6 59.89 10.77 57.17
N LYS A 7 58.84 11.34 57.79
CA LYS A 7 57.86 10.67 58.68
C LYS A 7 57.64 11.35 60.05
N SER A 8 56.34 11.57 60.33
CA SER A 8 55.64 11.43 61.63
C SER A 8 56.01 12.41 62.75
N SER A 9 55.07 12.94 63.55
CA SER A 9 54.21 12.21 64.49
C SER A 9 53.19 13.22 65.07
N ALA A 10 51.89 12.91 65.10
CA ALA A 10 51.16 12.32 66.24
C ALA A 10 50.74 13.39 67.28
N LEU A 11 49.57 13.40 67.91
CA LEU A 11 48.86 12.40 68.72
C LEU A 11 47.53 13.12 69.12
N SER A 12 46.33 12.55 69.20
CA SER A 12 45.86 11.64 70.26
C SER A 12 44.38 11.30 69.91
N PHE A 13 43.89 10.06 69.77
CA PHE A 13 43.86 8.86 70.62
C PHE A 13 42.94 8.94 71.86
N SER A 14 41.83 8.20 71.79
CA SER A 14 41.05 7.57 72.87
C SER A 14 40.11 6.55 72.16
N ILE A 15 40.48 5.28 71.98
CA ILE A 15 40.36 4.10 72.90
C ILE A 15 38.89 3.73 73.21
N LEU A 16 38.39 2.65 72.59
CA LEU A 16 37.82 1.46 73.27
C LEU A 16 37.64 0.25 72.29
N LEU A 17 37.84 -0.95 72.85
CA LEU A 17 37.66 -2.36 72.40
C LEU A 17 36.33 -2.69 71.66
N ALA A 18 36.07 -3.83 70.99
CA ALA A 18 36.77 -5.06 70.56
C ALA A 18 35.79 -5.95 69.72
N LEU A 19 36.33 -6.90 68.93
CA LEU A 19 35.69 -8.07 68.25
C LEU A 19 34.64 -7.75 67.15
N THR A 20 34.44 -8.43 66.01
CA THR A 20 35.08 -9.50 65.20
C THR A 20 34.30 -9.52 63.87
N SER A 21 34.99 -9.67 62.72
CA SER A 21 34.48 -9.97 61.36
C SER A 21 33.20 -9.26 60.85
N TYR A 22 33.31 -8.39 59.83
CA TYR A 22 32.28 -8.26 58.79
C TYR A 22 32.85 -7.63 57.50
N SER A 23 32.26 -8.07 56.38
CA SER A 23 32.44 -7.69 54.97
C SER A 23 32.25 -6.19 54.66
N GLY A 24 32.89 -5.71 53.60
CA GLY A 24 32.62 -4.37 53.04
C GLY A 24 32.85 -4.30 51.53
N TRP A 25 31.76 -4.45 50.77
CA TRP A 25 31.66 -3.96 49.39
C TRP A 25 31.76 -2.43 49.37
N SER A 26 32.53 -1.89 48.42
CA SER A 26 32.57 -0.47 48.13
C SER A 26 31.47 -0.12 47.12
N SER A 27 30.41 0.52 47.60
CA SER A 27 29.37 1.17 46.78
C SER A 27 29.94 2.41 46.09
N LEU A 28 29.84 2.47 44.77
CA LEU A 28 29.97 3.71 44.01
C LEU A 28 28.79 4.64 44.34
N PRO A 29 28.97 5.98 44.29
CA PRO A 29 27.88 6.91 44.53
C PRO A 29 26.85 6.81 43.39
N GLY A 30 25.63 6.36 43.73
CA GLY A 30 24.53 6.26 42.78
C GLY A 30 24.16 7.64 42.24
N LYS A 31 24.26 7.79 40.92
CA LYS A 31 23.35 8.69 40.19
C LYS A 31 21.95 8.10 40.32
N ALA A 32 20.93 8.95 40.44
CA ALA A 32 19.55 8.49 40.42
C ALA A 32 19.31 7.72 39.11
N SER A 33 19.16 6.40 39.20
CA SER A 33 18.62 5.57 38.13
C SER A 33 17.20 6.07 37.91
N ALA A 34 16.86 6.51 36.70
CA ALA A 34 15.47 6.50 36.28
C ALA A 34 14.99 5.04 36.45
N ALA A 35 13.87 4.83 37.11
CA ALA A 35 13.33 3.49 37.27
C ALA A 35 12.70 3.06 35.93
N ALA A 36 12.61 1.76 35.65
CA ALA A 36 11.89 1.26 34.47
C ALA A 36 10.43 1.79 34.39
N SER A 37 9.86 2.31 35.50
CA SER A 37 8.56 2.99 35.51
C SER A 37 8.50 4.33 34.78
N ASP A 38 9.63 4.91 34.36
CA ASP A 38 9.68 6.32 33.92
C ASP A 38 9.46 6.51 32.41
N TYR A 39 9.46 5.44 31.60
CA TYR A 39 9.20 5.50 30.16
C TYR A 39 7.84 4.92 29.78
N ASN A 40 7.16 5.52 28.80
CA ASN A 40 5.90 5.00 28.26
C ASN A 40 6.17 3.95 27.16
N TYR A 41 6.15 2.67 27.54
CA TYR A 41 6.37 1.54 26.63
C TYR A 41 5.22 1.34 25.64
N ALA A 42 3.99 1.69 26.01
CA ALA A 42 2.86 1.64 25.09
C ALA A 42 3.05 2.64 23.93
N GLU A 43 3.54 3.84 24.22
CA GLU A 43 3.89 4.84 23.19
C GLU A 43 5.11 4.41 22.36
N ALA A 44 6.17 3.90 23.00
CA ALA A 44 7.36 3.43 22.27
C ALA A 44 7.00 2.30 21.29
N LEU A 45 6.14 1.37 21.72
CA LEU A 45 5.67 0.26 20.89
C LEU A 45 4.76 0.74 19.76
N GLN A 46 3.83 1.65 20.04
CA GLN A 46 2.98 2.30 19.02
C GLN A 46 3.82 2.94 17.91
N LYS A 47 4.86 3.69 18.28
CA LYS A 47 5.75 4.33 17.32
C LYS A 47 6.60 3.31 16.56
N SER A 48 7.18 2.31 17.24
CA SER A 48 7.98 1.27 16.57
C SER A 48 7.18 0.48 15.54
N ILE A 49 5.88 0.28 15.77
CA ILE A 49 4.98 -0.38 14.82
C ILE A 49 4.65 0.57 13.64
N TYR A 50 4.40 1.85 13.92
CA TYR A 50 4.18 2.86 12.89
C TYR A 50 5.36 3.03 11.92
N PHE A 51 6.60 2.81 12.38
CA PHE A 51 7.77 2.80 11.51
C PHE A 51 7.62 1.80 10.33
N TYR A 52 7.08 0.61 10.56
CA TYR A 52 6.87 -0.38 9.49
C TYR A 52 5.82 0.07 8.47
N GLU A 53 4.80 0.84 8.87
CA GLU A 53 3.86 1.48 7.94
C GLU A 53 4.59 2.50 7.05
N ALA A 54 5.51 3.27 7.65
CA ALA A 54 6.32 4.24 6.93
C ALA A 54 7.35 3.61 5.98
N GLN A 55 7.63 2.31 6.10
CA GLN A 55 8.48 1.54 5.18
C GLN A 55 7.72 0.85 4.04
N ARG A 56 6.37 0.86 4.01
CA ARG A 56 5.58 0.11 3.01
C ARG A 56 5.89 0.54 1.56
N SER A 57 6.02 -0.41 0.65
CA SER A 57 6.08 -0.20 -0.81
C SER A 57 4.82 -0.78 -1.47
N GLY A 58 4.46 -0.37 -2.68
CA GLY A 58 3.22 -0.76 -3.36
C GLY A 58 2.09 0.26 -3.19
N GLU A 59 0.88 -0.15 -3.54
CA GLU A 59 -0.34 0.64 -3.34
C GLU A 59 -0.72 0.62 -1.87
N LEU A 60 -0.76 1.80 -1.23
CA LEU A 60 -1.08 1.90 0.19
C LEU A 60 -2.60 1.84 0.41
N PRO A 61 -3.08 1.24 1.50
CA PRO A 61 -4.50 1.11 1.75
C PRO A 61 -5.17 2.45 2.10
N ASP A 62 -6.48 2.57 1.89
CA ASP A 62 -7.27 3.78 2.18
C ASP A 62 -7.18 4.25 3.65
N ASN A 63 -6.87 3.32 4.57
CA ASN A 63 -6.68 3.60 6.00
C ASN A 63 -5.22 3.91 6.37
N ASN A 64 -4.34 4.18 5.39
CA ASN A 64 -2.96 4.58 5.63
C ASN A 64 -2.87 5.75 6.61
N ARG A 65 -2.13 5.56 7.71
CA ARG A 65 -1.95 6.59 8.75
C ARG A 65 -0.80 7.56 8.43
N VAL A 66 0.11 7.17 7.54
CA VAL A 66 1.31 7.94 7.21
C VAL A 66 0.99 8.94 6.10
N GLU A 67 0.51 10.13 6.45
CA GLU A 67 -0.02 11.11 5.48
C GLU A 67 0.98 11.61 4.42
N TRP A 68 2.27 11.44 4.67
CA TRP A 68 3.36 11.79 3.74
C TRP A 68 3.83 10.64 2.86
N ARG A 69 3.26 9.44 3.02
CA ARG A 69 3.50 8.28 2.17
C ARG A 69 2.37 8.09 1.16
N GLY A 70 2.74 7.84 -0.09
CA GLY A 70 1.81 7.49 -1.17
C GLY A 70 2.15 6.14 -1.81
N GLY A 71 1.33 5.73 -2.77
CA GLY A 71 1.61 4.58 -3.63
C GLY A 71 2.97 4.73 -4.32
N SER A 72 3.83 3.72 -4.23
CA SER A 72 5.20 3.75 -4.76
C SER A 72 5.63 2.35 -5.21
N GLY A 73 6.60 2.24 -6.13
CA GLY A 73 7.00 0.93 -6.67
C GLY A 73 5.85 0.19 -7.35
N LEU A 74 4.87 0.93 -7.92
CA LEU A 74 3.63 0.36 -8.48
C LEU A 74 3.84 -0.50 -9.74
N GLN A 75 5.06 -0.54 -10.26
CA GLN A 75 5.47 -1.34 -11.41
C GLN A 75 6.45 -2.46 -11.01
N ASP A 76 6.66 -2.70 -9.71
CA ASP A 76 7.55 -3.75 -9.22
C ASP A 76 7.10 -5.12 -9.77
N GLY A 77 7.99 -5.78 -10.51
CA GLY A 77 7.75 -7.08 -11.16
C GLY A 77 7.18 -7.02 -12.58
N ALA A 78 6.84 -5.84 -13.10
CA ALA A 78 6.35 -5.69 -14.47
C ALA A 78 7.39 -6.13 -15.53
N ASP A 79 8.68 -6.01 -15.23
CA ASP A 79 9.80 -6.47 -16.07
C ASP A 79 9.84 -8.00 -16.26
N VAL A 80 9.22 -8.74 -15.33
CA VAL A 80 9.19 -10.21 -15.32
C VAL A 80 7.77 -10.79 -15.41
N GLY A 81 6.75 -9.93 -15.55
CA GLY A 81 5.36 -10.35 -15.73
C GLY A 81 4.66 -10.86 -14.46
N HIS A 82 5.14 -10.44 -13.28
CA HIS A 82 4.53 -10.77 -11.99
C HIS A 82 4.15 -9.50 -11.23
N ASP A 83 3.06 -9.54 -10.45
CA ASP A 83 2.80 -8.50 -9.46
C ASP A 83 3.73 -8.74 -8.26
N LEU A 84 4.77 -7.92 -8.15
CA LEU A 84 5.70 -7.93 -7.02
C LEU A 84 5.58 -6.63 -6.22
N THR A 85 4.46 -5.92 -6.31
CA THR A 85 4.14 -4.76 -5.46
C THR A 85 3.86 -5.18 -4.01
N GLY A 86 4.05 -4.28 -3.05
CA GLY A 86 3.95 -4.59 -1.61
C GLY A 86 5.32 -4.70 -0.94
N GLY A 87 5.32 -5.20 0.30
CA GLY A 87 6.54 -5.39 1.10
C GLY A 87 7.09 -4.09 1.67
N TRP A 88 8.28 -4.16 2.28
CA TRP A 88 8.93 -2.99 2.87
C TRP A 88 10.16 -2.56 2.08
N TYR A 89 10.40 -1.26 2.02
CA TYR A 89 11.74 -0.75 1.78
C TYR A 89 12.64 -1.08 2.97
N ASP A 90 13.88 -1.45 2.69
CA ASP A 90 14.79 -2.03 3.67
C ASP A 90 15.23 -1.03 4.75
N ALA A 91 15.77 0.11 4.33
CA ALA A 91 16.39 1.08 5.20
C ALA A 91 16.00 2.52 4.84
N GLY A 92 16.99 3.41 4.74
CA GLY A 92 16.85 4.74 4.15
C GLY A 92 16.67 4.78 2.63
N ASP A 93 16.76 3.63 1.97
CA ASP A 93 16.73 3.41 0.53
C ASP A 93 15.38 2.86 0.05
N HIS A 94 15.29 2.49 -1.23
CA HIS A 94 14.04 1.94 -1.80
C HIS A 94 14.22 0.54 -2.40
N VAL A 95 15.33 -0.14 -2.13
CA VAL A 95 15.46 -1.55 -2.51
C VAL A 95 14.63 -2.41 -1.57
N LYS A 96 13.96 -3.41 -2.13
CA LYS A 96 13.31 -4.46 -1.35
C LYS A 96 14.25 -5.65 -1.27
N PHE A 97 15.10 -5.70 -0.25
CA PHE A 97 15.95 -6.85 0.02
C PHE A 97 15.16 -7.93 0.78
N GLY A 98 14.88 -9.05 0.12
CA GLY A 98 14.02 -10.10 0.66
C GLY A 98 14.59 -10.77 1.91
N PHE A 99 15.91 -10.89 2.03
CA PHE A 99 16.53 -11.60 3.15
C PHE A 99 16.36 -10.88 4.51
N PRO A 100 16.75 -9.61 4.66
CA PRO A 100 16.47 -8.85 5.89
C PRO A 100 14.98 -8.56 6.11
N MET A 101 14.18 -8.45 5.05
CA MET A 101 12.72 -8.31 5.17
C MET A 101 12.09 -9.56 5.78
N ALA A 102 12.45 -10.75 5.31
CA ALA A 102 11.99 -12.02 5.85
C ALA A 102 12.44 -12.21 7.30
N SER A 103 13.71 -11.90 7.59
CA SER A 103 14.22 -11.95 8.98
C SER A 103 13.46 -11.00 9.91
N THR A 104 13.16 -9.79 9.46
CA THR A 104 12.31 -8.84 10.20
C THR A 104 10.95 -9.46 10.50
N ALA A 105 10.27 -9.97 9.48
CA ALA A 105 8.94 -10.56 9.62
C ALA A 105 8.94 -11.76 10.58
N THR A 106 9.97 -12.62 10.54
CA THR A 106 10.10 -13.74 11.48
C THR A 106 10.27 -13.26 12.92
N LEU A 107 11.09 -12.23 13.17
CA LEU A 107 11.31 -11.70 14.52
C LEU A 107 10.04 -11.03 15.09
N LEU A 108 9.31 -10.29 14.27
CA LEU A 108 8.03 -9.69 14.66
C LEU A 108 6.97 -10.76 14.92
N ALA A 109 6.91 -11.81 14.10
CA ALA A 109 6.01 -12.94 14.35
C ALA A 109 6.41 -13.72 15.62
N TRP A 110 7.72 -13.90 15.85
CA TRP A 110 8.23 -14.52 17.07
C TRP A 110 7.88 -13.69 18.31
N SER A 111 8.00 -12.36 18.24
CA SER A 111 7.65 -11.52 19.38
C SER A 111 6.15 -11.54 19.70
N VAL A 112 5.27 -11.63 18.69
CA VAL A 112 3.83 -11.86 18.92
C VAL A 112 3.59 -13.25 19.50
N TYR A 113 4.30 -14.28 19.02
CA TYR A 113 4.22 -15.64 19.56
C TYR A 113 4.60 -15.70 21.07
N GLU A 114 5.66 -15.00 21.49
CA GLU A 114 6.08 -14.99 22.90
C GLU A 114 5.27 -14.01 23.76
N TYR A 115 4.97 -12.82 23.24
CA TYR A 115 4.52 -11.65 24.01
C TYR A 115 3.26 -10.99 23.46
N ARG A 116 2.33 -11.77 22.89
CA ARG A 116 1.02 -11.30 22.40
C ARG A 116 0.32 -10.35 23.37
N GLU A 117 0.29 -10.71 24.65
CA GLU A 117 -0.36 -9.93 25.70
C GLU A 117 0.22 -8.51 25.83
N GLY A 118 1.51 -8.29 25.54
CA GLY A 118 2.11 -6.95 25.59
C GLY A 118 1.57 -6.04 24.49
N TYR A 119 1.28 -6.59 23.31
CA TYR A 119 0.60 -5.89 22.23
C TYR A 119 -0.88 -5.62 22.56
N GLU A 120 -1.55 -6.56 23.21
CA GLU A 120 -2.94 -6.39 23.66
C GLU A 120 -3.05 -5.28 24.72
N GLN A 121 -2.18 -5.30 25.74
CA GLN A 121 -2.18 -4.29 26.81
C GLN A 121 -1.86 -2.88 26.30
N SER A 122 -1.03 -2.75 25.26
CA SER A 122 -0.71 -1.48 24.62
C SER A 122 -1.73 -1.07 23.55
N GLY A 123 -2.70 -1.93 23.22
CA GLY A 123 -3.66 -1.70 22.15
C GLY A 123 -3.02 -1.63 20.77
N GLN A 124 -1.92 -2.35 20.54
CA GLN A 124 -1.15 -2.35 19.28
C GLN A 124 -1.14 -3.71 18.55
N LEU A 125 -1.98 -4.66 18.99
CA LEU A 125 -2.02 -6.01 18.41
C LEU A 125 -2.47 -5.98 16.94
N ASP A 126 -3.50 -5.22 16.61
CA ASP A 126 -4.03 -5.19 15.25
C ASP A 126 -3.01 -4.56 14.28
N GLU A 127 -2.32 -3.50 14.71
CA GLU A 127 -1.31 -2.80 13.93
C GLU A 127 -0.06 -3.66 13.70
N ILE A 128 0.41 -4.43 14.68
CA ILE A 128 1.54 -5.35 14.45
C ILE A 128 1.15 -6.50 13.53
N LEU A 129 -0.08 -7.04 13.66
CA LEU A 129 -0.57 -8.08 12.78
C LEU A 129 -0.74 -7.55 11.34
N ASP A 130 -1.26 -6.34 11.15
CA ASP A 130 -1.36 -5.70 9.83
C ASP A 130 0.03 -5.55 9.17
N ASN A 131 1.04 -5.14 9.93
CA ASN A 131 2.41 -5.04 9.42
C ASN A 131 3.00 -6.42 9.05
N ILE A 132 2.82 -7.45 9.88
CA ILE A 132 3.30 -8.80 9.53
C ILE A 132 2.55 -9.35 8.30
N ARG A 133 1.24 -9.08 8.19
CA ARG A 133 0.45 -9.42 7.01
C ARG A 133 1.02 -8.74 5.75
N TRP A 134 1.32 -7.44 5.81
CA TRP A 134 1.90 -6.70 4.70
C TRP A 134 3.16 -7.35 4.09
N ALA A 135 4.08 -7.79 4.94
CA ALA A 135 5.29 -8.48 4.48
C ALA A 135 4.99 -9.89 3.94
N THR A 136 4.10 -10.62 4.61
CA THR A 136 3.79 -12.00 4.23
C THR A 136 2.95 -12.09 2.95
N ASP A 137 2.05 -11.14 2.70
CA ASP A 137 1.36 -10.99 1.41
C ASP A 137 2.37 -10.80 0.27
N TYR A 138 3.39 -9.96 0.48
CA TYR A 138 4.48 -9.79 -0.49
C TYR A 138 5.28 -11.07 -0.73
N PHE A 139 5.61 -11.83 0.32
CA PHE A 139 6.33 -13.10 0.16
C PHE A 139 5.52 -14.14 -0.62
N MET A 140 4.19 -14.19 -0.42
CA MET A 140 3.33 -15.08 -1.20
C MET A 140 3.28 -14.67 -2.68
N LYS A 141 3.21 -13.36 -2.97
CA LYS A 141 3.34 -12.85 -4.36
C LYS A 141 4.70 -13.19 -4.97
N ALA A 142 5.78 -13.09 -4.18
CA ALA A 142 7.14 -13.38 -4.61
C ALA A 142 7.42 -14.89 -4.79
N HIS A 143 6.64 -15.77 -4.16
CA HIS A 143 6.73 -17.22 -4.32
C HIS A 143 5.82 -17.69 -5.47
N THR A 144 6.34 -17.60 -6.69
CA THR A 144 5.54 -17.78 -7.93
C THR A 144 5.48 -19.23 -8.41
N ALA A 145 6.36 -20.10 -7.92
CA ALA A 145 6.33 -21.54 -8.12
C ALA A 145 7.06 -22.26 -6.98
N PRO A 146 6.85 -23.56 -6.73
CA PRO A 146 7.37 -24.25 -5.54
C PRO A 146 8.89 -24.18 -5.31
N ASN A 147 9.69 -23.95 -6.36
CA ASN A 147 11.14 -23.80 -6.30
C ASN A 147 11.60 -22.46 -6.91
N GLU A 148 10.79 -21.41 -6.79
CA GLU A 148 11.06 -20.08 -7.34
C GLU A 148 10.62 -18.98 -6.37
N LEU A 149 11.56 -18.11 -5.98
CA LEU A 149 11.32 -16.99 -5.08
C LEU A 149 11.99 -15.71 -5.58
N TRP A 150 11.20 -14.65 -5.79
CA TRP A 150 11.68 -13.31 -6.14
C TRP A 150 12.22 -12.60 -4.90
N GLY A 151 13.54 -12.60 -4.75
CA GLY A 151 14.25 -12.22 -3.54
C GLY A 151 14.68 -10.77 -3.45
N GLN A 152 14.66 -10.02 -4.55
CA GLN A 152 15.04 -8.61 -4.54
C GLN A 152 14.32 -7.83 -5.63
N ILE A 153 13.81 -6.64 -5.30
CA ILE A 153 13.29 -5.68 -6.27
C ILE A 153 14.05 -4.36 -6.14
N GLY A 154 14.58 -3.88 -7.27
CA GLY A 154 15.46 -2.72 -7.32
C GLY A 154 16.93 -3.12 -7.37
N ASN A 155 17.74 -2.31 -8.06
CA ASN A 155 19.19 -2.46 -8.10
C ASN A 155 19.83 -1.50 -7.08
N GLY A 156 20.61 -2.00 -6.13
CA GLY A 156 21.07 -1.18 -5.02
C GLY A 156 21.98 -0.02 -5.44
N THR A 157 22.86 -0.20 -6.43
CA THR A 157 23.68 0.93 -6.92
C THR A 157 22.83 2.00 -7.59
N ALA A 158 21.87 1.62 -8.45
CA ALA A 158 21.02 2.58 -9.15
C ALA A 158 20.09 3.33 -8.20
N ASP A 159 19.55 2.63 -7.20
CA ASP A 159 18.74 3.18 -6.13
C ASP A 159 19.56 4.17 -5.28
N HIS A 160 20.75 3.75 -4.85
CA HIS A 160 21.56 4.53 -3.93
C HIS A 160 22.19 5.78 -4.55
N ASN A 161 22.30 5.83 -5.89
CA ASN A 161 22.77 6.99 -6.64
C ASN A 161 21.75 8.13 -6.71
N TRP A 162 20.54 7.97 -6.16
CA TRP A 162 19.48 8.99 -6.16
C TRP A 162 18.95 9.24 -4.74
N TRP A 163 18.62 10.49 -4.44
CA TRP A 163 18.12 10.93 -3.13
C TRP A 163 16.82 11.74 -3.25
N GLY A 164 15.67 11.05 -3.20
CA GLY A 164 14.35 11.69 -3.17
C GLY A 164 13.25 10.73 -2.68
N PRO A 165 11.96 11.12 -2.69
CA PRO A 165 10.87 10.32 -2.14
C PRO A 165 10.50 9.09 -2.99
N ALA A 166 10.11 7.99 -2.34
CA ALA A 166 9.78 6.72 -3.00
C ALA A 166 8.71 6.84 -4.11
N GLU A 167 7.75 7.74 -3.93
CA GLU A 167 6.58 7.92 -4.81
C GLU A 167 6.96 8.37 -6.24
N VAL A 168 8.17 8.91 -6.43
CA VAL A 168 8.60 9.50 -7.71
C VAL A 168 9.93 8.97 -8.23
N MET A 169 10.35 7.80 -7.75
CA MET A 169 11.56 7.09 -8.20
C MET A 169 11.70 7.11 -9.74
N PRO A 170 12.81 7.65 -10.29
CA PRO A 170 12.99 7.76 -11.73
C PRO A 170 13.73 6.57 -12.37
N MET A 171 14.40 5.74 -11.57
CA MET A 171 15.22 4.62 -12.04
C MET A 171 14.39 3.37 -12.31
N GLN A 172 14.94 2.47 -13.12
CA GLN A 172 14.39 1.12 -13.29
C GLN A 172 14.59 0.28 -12.02
N ARG A 173 13.63 -0.57 -11.71
CA ARG A 173 13.61 -1.42 -10.51
C ARG A 173 13.53 -2.91 -10.91
N PRO A 174 14.64 -3.52 -11.35
CA PRO A 174 14.63 -4.90 -11.83
C PRO A 174 14.28 -5.90 -10.71
N ALA A 175 13.61 -6.98 -11.09
CA ALA A 175 13.31 -8.10 -10.20
C ALA A 175 14.38 -9.21 -10.31
N TYR A 176 14.84 -9.71 -9.17
CA TYR A 176 15.82 -10.80 -9.08
C TYR A 176 15.24 -11.97 -8.29
N LYS A 177 15.52 -13.20 -8.74
CA LYS A 177 15.03 -14.42 -8.10
C LYS A 177 16.14 -15.41 -7.76
N ILE A 178 15.77 -16.36 -6.92
CA ILE A 178 16.43 -17.64 -6.75
C ILE A 178 15.53 -18.76 -7.28
N ASP A 179 16.16 -19.80 -7.81
CA ASP A 179 15.48 -20.99 -8.34
C ASP A 179 16.34 -22.25 -8.18
N ALA A 180 15.86 -23.39 -8.69
CA ALA A 180 16.58 -24.66 -8.62
C ALA A 180 17.97 -24.65 -9.31
N THR A 181 18.21 -23.74 -10.26
CA THR A 181 19.50 -23.59 -10.96
C THR A 181 20.41 -22.54 -10.33
N HIS A 182 19.82 -21.52 -9.70
CA HIS A 182 20.48 -20.46 -8.95
C HIS A 182 19.88 -20.41 -7.53
N PRO A 183 20.27 -21.35 -6.64
CA PRO A 183 19.62 -21.52 -5.34
C PRO A 183 19.95 -20.40 -4.35
N GLY A 184 19.16 -20.34 -3.28
CA GLY A 184 19.38 -19.46 -2.12
C GLY A 184 18.66 -19.99 -0.89
N SER A 185 19.27 -20.99 -0.25
CA SER A 185 18.70 -21.71 0.90
C SER A 185 18.52 -20.84 2.13
N ASP A 186 19.40 -19.86 2.31
CA ASP A 186 19.30 -18.82 3.32
C ASP A 186 18.02 -17.99 3.11
N LEU A 187 17.88 -17.31 1.97
CA LEU A 187 16.71 -16.51 1.66
C LEU A 187 15.40 -17.33 1.68
N ALA A 188 15.38 -18.49 1.02
CA ALA A 188 14.20 -19.36 0.98
C ALA A 188 13.86 -19.94 2.38
N GLY A 189 14.88 -20.33 3.15
CA GLY A 189 14.72 -20.85 4.51
C GLY A 189 14.21 -19.79 5.48
N GLU A 190 14.70 -18.55 5.38
CA GLU A 190 14.22 -17.43 6.19
C GLU A 190 12.80 -17.01 5.81
N THR A 191 12.48 -16.98 4.52
CA THR A 191 11.11 -16.68 4.06
C THR A 191 10.14 -17.77 4.52
N ALA A 192 10.56 -19.04 4.49
CA ALA A 192 9.79 -20.13 5.08
C ALA A 192 9.61 -19.97 6.60
N ALA A 193 10.64 -19.53 7.32
CA ALA A 193 10.56 -19.24 8.75
C ALA A 193 9.53 -18.12 9.04
N ALA A 194 9.55 -17.03 8.27
CA ALA A 194 8.64 -15.91 8.40
C ALA A 194 7.19 -16.34 8.21
N LEU A 195 6.91 -17.07 7.13
CA LEU A 195 5.57 -17.57 6.80
C LEU A 195 5.08 -18.62 7.80
N ALA A 196 5.95 -19.53 8.26
CA ALA A 196 5.61 -20.51 9.29
C ALA A 196 5.32 -19.85 10.65
N ALA A 197 6.14 -18.90 11.09
CA ALA A 197 5.90 -18.15 12.32
C ALA A 197 4.61 -17.33 12.24
N ALA A 198 4.36 -16.65 11.11
CA ALA A 198 3.13 -15.91 10.87
C ALA A 198 1.90 -16.83 10.86
N SER A 199 1.99 -18.04 10.30
CA SER A 199 0.88 -18.99 10.31
C SER A 199 0.40 -19.32 11.72
N ILE A 200 1.29 -19.32 12.72
CA ILE A 200 0.94 -19.58 14.12
C ILE A 200 0.12 -18.42 14.70
N ILE A 201 0.57 -17.17 14.50
CA ILE A 201 -0.06 -16.01 15.15
C ILE A 201 -1.41 -15.62 14.51
N PHE A 202 -1.63 -15.99 13.24
CA PHE A 202 -2.89 -15.80 12.52
C PHE A 202 -3.86 -16.98 12.66
N LYS A 203 -3.44 -18.10 13.24
CA LYS A 203 -4.23 -19.34 13.26
C LYS A 203 -5.65 -19.17 13.79
N ASP A 204 -5.82 -18.36 14.84
CA ASP A 204 -7.10 -18.16 15.50
C ASP A 204 -7.92 -17.02 14.90
N SER A 205 -7.27 -15.97 14.38
CA SER A 205 -7.94 -14.79 13.82
C SER A 205 -8.28 -14.93 12.33
N ASP A 206 -7.47 -15.67 11.58
CA ASP A 206 -7.61 -15.90 10.14
C ASP A 206 -7.05 -17.29 9.74
N PRO A 207 -7.79 -18.38 10.00
CA PRO A 207 -7.32 -19.74 9.76
C PRO A 207 -7.10 -20.05 8.28
N SER A 208 -7.80 -19.37 7.36
CA SER A 208 -7.62 -19.54 5.93
C SER A 208 -6.27 -18.97 5.49
N TYR A 209 -5.95 -17.75 5.90
CA TYR A 209 -4.65 -17.15 5.64
C TYR A 209 -3.52 -17.93 6.31
N SER A 210 -3.71 -18.37 7.56
CA SER A 210 -2.77 -19.23 8.27
C SER A 210 -2.42 -20.50 7.48
N ALA A 211 -3.42 -21.16 6.87
CA ALA A 211 -3.20 -22.35 6.05
C ALA A 211 -2.43 -22.05 4.76
N GLU A 212 -2.72 -20.92 4.11
CA GLU A 212 -2.02 -20.47 2.90
C GLU A 212 -0.55 -20.15 3.18
N LEU A 213 -0.27 -19.37 4.24
CA LEU A 213 1.07 -19.10 4.72
C LEU A 213 1.86 -20.39 4.97
N LEU A 214 1.25 -21.35 5.66
CA LEU A 214 1.88 -22.62 5.99
C LEU A 214 2.18 -23.46 4.74
N GLN A 215 1.33 -23.41 3.72
CA GLN A 215 1.58 -24.08 2.45
C GLN A 215 2.83 -23.51 1.76
N HIS A 216 2.89 -22.19 1.61
CA HIS A 216 4.07 -21.52 1.03
C HIS A 216 5.34 -21.79 1.84
N ALA A 217 5.26 -21.78 3.17
CA ALA A 217 6.39 -22.08 4.05
C ALA A 217 6.94 -23.49 3.83
N LYS A 218 6.07 -24.50 3.69
CA LYS A 218 6.48 -25.89 3.44
C LYS A 218 7.18 -26.05 2.10
N GLU A 219 6.66 -25.40 1.05
CA GLU A 219 7.25 -25.44 -0.29
C GLU A 219 8.62 -24.74 -0.32
N LEU A 220 8.71 -23.52 0.18
CA LEU A 220 9.97 -22.77 0.25
C LEU A 220 11.04 -23.46 1.10
N TYR A 221 10.67 -24.08 2.21
CA TYR A 221 11.62 -24.86 3.01
C TYR A 221 12.10 -26.11 2.27
N SER A 222 11.19 -26.80 1.55
CA SER A 222 11.57 -27.94 0.72
C SER A 222 12.54 -27.51 -0.39
N PHE A 223 12.28 -26.38 -1.04
CA PHE A 223 13.18 -25.78 -2.02
C PHE A 223 14.56 -25.47 -1.41
N ALA A 224 14.60 -24.80 -0.26
CA ALA A 224 15.82 -24.44 0.45
C ALA A 224 16.69 -25.65 0.82
N ASP A 225 16.07 -26.72 1.35
CA ASP A 225 16.77 -27.92 1.81
C ASP A 225 17.26 -28.79 0.64
N GLN A 226 16.48 -28.86 -0.45
CA GLN A 226 16.78 -29.66 -1.63
C GLN A 226 17.86 -29.04 -2.52
N TYR A 227 17.83 -27.72 -2.73
CA TYR A 227 18.74 -27.00 -3.62
C TYR A 227 19.63 -26.06 -2.82
N ARG A 228 20.78 -26.58 -2.35
CA ARG A 228 21.63 -25.89 -1.38
C ARG A 228 22.57 -24.86 -2.01
N GLY A 229 22.48 -23.60 -1.58
CA GLY A 229 23.37 -22.52 -1.99
C GLY A 229 23.08 -21.21 -1.27
N LYS A 230 24.02 -20.27 -1.30
CA LYS A 230 23.82 -18.92 -0.76
C LYS A 230 23.06 -18.06 -1.76
N TYR A 231 22.02 -17.34 -1.34
CA TYR A 231 21.24 -16.53 -2.28
C TYR A 231 22.10 -15.41 -2.88
N SER A 232 23.08 -14.89 -2.14
CA SER A 232 23.92 -13.80 -2.61
C SER A 232 24.81 -14.24 -3.78
N ASP A 233 25.09 -15.54 -3.96
CA ASP A 233 25.76 -16.06 -5.15
C ASP A 233 24.85 -16.07 -6.39
N SER A 234 23.54 -16.09 -6.20
CA SER A 234 22.51 -16.09 -7.25
C SER A 234 22.02 -14.68 -7.58
N ILE A 235 21.70 -13.88 -6.55
CA ILE A 235 21.35 -12.46 -6.64
C ILE A 235 22.60 -11.65 -6.27
N THR A 236 23.52 -11.52 -7.24
CA THR A 236 24.84 -10.94 -6.96
C THR A 236 24.83 -9.46 -6.59
N ASP A 237 23.76 -8.73 -6.93
CA ASP A 237 23.59 -7.33 -6.54
C ASP A 237 23.52 -7.17 -5.01
N ALA A 238 22.93 -8.13 -4.30
CA ALA A 238 22.82 -8.12 -2.85
C ALA A 238 24.17 -8.27 -2.13
N LYS A 239 25.24 -8.77 -2.79
CA LYS A 239 26.53 -9.07 -2.15
C LYS A 239 27.20 -7.87 -1.49
N GLN A 240 26.95 -6.65 -1.96
CA GLN A 240 27.54 -5.45 -1.37
C GLN A 240 26.71 -4.86 -0.22
N PHE A 241 25.50 -5.39 0.02
CA PHE A 241 24.55 -4.91 1.02
C PHE A 241 24.26 -5.99 2.06
N TYR A 242 23.61 -7.07 1.63
CA TYR A 242 23.12 -8.18 2.46
C TYR A 242 23.74 -9.51 2.03
N ASN A 243 25.07 -9.57 1.94
CA ASN A 243 25.75 -10.83 1.65
C ASN A 243 25.45 -11.88 2.73
N SER A 244 25.19 -13.13 2.33
CA SER A 244 25.13 -14.25 3.27
C SER A 244 26.54 -14.57 3.79
N TRP A 245 26.87 -14.08 4.98
CA TRP A 245 28.19 -14.29 5.62
C TRP A 245 28.21 -15.64 6.35
N SER A 246 27.20 -15.90 7.17
CA SER A 246 26.99 -17.13 7.94
C SER A 246 26.85 -18.39 7.07
N GLY A 247 26.25 -18.23 5.87
CA GLY A 247 25.85 -19.35 5.03
C GLY A 247 24.33 -19.54 5.05
N TYR A 248 23.89 -20.79 5.09
CA TYR A 248 22.46 -21.13 5.08
C TYR A 248 22.08 -22.21 6.10
N ALA A 249 23.06 -22.71 6.86
CA ALA A 249 22.84 -23.84 7.78
C ALA A 249 21.96 -23.43 8.96
N ASP A 250 22.12 -22.20 9.41
CA ASP A 250 21.31 -21.57 10.44
C ASP A 250 19.89 -21.30 9.97
N GLU A 251 19.64 -20.86 8.73
CA GLU A 251 18.28 -20.75 8.17
C GLU A 251 17.61 -22.10 7.95
N LEU A 252 18.36 -23.14 7.56
CA LEU A 252 17.81 -24.49 7.47
C LEU A 252 17.39 -25.02 8.83
N SER A 253 18.12 -24.71 9.90
CA SER A 253 17.68 -24.99 11.26
C SER A 253 16.47 -24.14 11.66
N TRP A 254 16.55 -22.84 11.41
CA TRP A 254 15.55 -21.85 11.80
C TRP A 254 14.19 -22.07 11.16
N GLY A 255 14.13 -22.23 9.83
CA GLY A 255 12.89 -22.52 9.11
C GLY A 255 12.26 -23.85 9.54
N ALA A 256 13.08 -24.88 9.81
CA ALA A 256 12.57 -26.15 10.34
C ALA A 256 12.00 -26.02 11.75
N ILE A 257 12.62 -25.22 12.63
CA ILE A 257 12.07 -25.00 13.98
C ILE A 257 10.68 -24.37 13.89
N TRP A 258 10.52 -23.34 13.05
CA TRP A 258 9.23 -22.67 12.90
C TRP A 258 8.17 -23.58 12.25
N LEU A 259 8.55 -24.38 11.26
CA LEU A 259 7.66 -25.40 10.70
C LEU A 259 7.29 -26.47 11.72
N TYR A 260 8.22 -26.91 12.57
CA TYR A 260 7.91 -27.82 13.67
C TYR A 260 6.92 -27.18 14.65
N LEU A 261 7.14 -25.93 15.06
CA LEU A 261 6.21 -25.22 15.97
C LEU A 261 4.81 -25.09 15.34
N ALA A 262 4.73 -24.80 14.04
CA ALA A 262 3.45 -24.65 13.33
C ALA A 262 2.71 -25.99 13.10
N THR A 263 3.44 -27.08 12.85
CA THR A 263 2.86 -28.36 12.37
C THR A 263 2.86 -29.48 13.40
N GLN A 264 3.79 -29.42 14.37
CA GLN A 264 4.14 -30.52 15.29
C GLN A 264 4.66 -31.78 14.56
N GLU A 265 5.09 -31.66 13.30
CA GLU A 265 5.67 -32.77 12.55
C GLU A 265 7.14 -32.98 12.94
N GLN A 266 7.43 -34.13 13.57
CA GLN A 266 8.77 -34.47 14.09
C GLN A 266 9.88 -34.38 13.02
N GLY A 267 9.56 -34.66 11.75
CA GLY A 267 10.56 -34.59 10.68
C GLY A 267 11.20 -33.21 10.54
N TYR A 268 10.48 -32.12 10.84
CA TYR A 268 11.09 -30.79 10.85
C TYR A 268 12.03 -30.60 12.04
N LEU A 269 11.68 -31.07 13.24
CA LEU A 269 12.59 -31.01 14.39
C LEU A 269 13.89 -31.80 14.14
N ASP A 270 13.78 -32.97 13.50
CA ASP A 270 14.94 -33.78 13.13
C ASP A 270 15.84 -33.05 12.13
N LYS A 271 15.25 -32.39 11.12
CA LYS A 271 15.99 -31.55 10.16
C LYS A 271 16.65 -30.36 10.84
N ALA A 272 15.97 -29.70 11.78
CA ALA A 272 16.53 -28.57 12.52
C ALA A 272 17.80 -28.95 13.29
N ILE A 273 17.75 -30.09 13.98
CA ILE A 273 18.88 -30.64 14.74
C ILE A 273 20.00 -31.04 13.78
N ALA A 274 19.69 -31.73 12.67
CA ALA A 274 20.71 -32.14 11.70
C ALA A 274 21.42 -30.94 11.04
N ALA A 275 20.70 -29.87 10.73
CA ALA A 275 21.30 -28.65 10.18
C ALA A 275 22.24 -27.95 11.18
N SER A 276 22.05 -28.12 12.49
CA SER A 276 22.94 -27.54 13.51
C SER A 276 24.35 -28.11 13.50
N ASP A 277 24.55 -29.33 12.98
CA ASP A 277 25.88 -29.92 12.82
C ASP A 277 26.73 -29.18 11.76
N LEU A 278 26.11 -28.30 10.96
CA LEU A 278 26.75 -27.50 9.91
C LEU A 278 26.95 -26.03 10.31
N TRP A 279 26.52 -25.62 11.51
CA TRP A 279 26.75 -24.25 11.98
C TRP A 279 28.23 -23.93 12.15
N SER A 280 28.57 -22.65 12.01
CA SER A 280 29.92 -22.15 12.20
C SER A 280 30.44 -22.47 13.60
N THR A 281 31.70 -22.88 13.67
CA THR A 281 32.39 -23.20 14.92
C THR A 281 33.64 -22.35 15.10
N ASN A 282 33.91 -21.97 16.34
CA ASN A 282 35.16 -21.35 16.74
C ASN A 282 36.35 -22.32 16.62
N GLN A 283 37.56 -21.82 16.92
CA GLN A 283 38.80 -22.61 16.87
C GLN A 283 38.83 -23.81 17.83
N GLN A 284 37.95 -23.86 18.83
CA GLN A 284 37.82 -24.96 19.77
C GLN A 284 36.75 -25.99 19.34
N GLY A 285 36.18 -25.85 18.13
CA GLY A 285 35.15 -26.73 17.59
C GLY A 285 33.80 -26.56 18.28
N GLN A 286 33.59 -25.47 19.00
CA GLN A 286 32.30 -25.13 19.61
C GLN A 286 31.56 -24.18 18.66
N TRP A 287 30.22 -24.28 18.60
CA TRP A 287 29.44 -23.27 17.88
C TRP A 287 29.78 -21.86 18.36
N ASP A 288 29.82 -20.92 17.42
CA ASP A 288 30.13 -19.54 17.71
C ASP A 288 29.15 -18.95 18.73
N TYR A 289 29.63 -18.08 19.61
CA TYR A 289 28.79 -17.51 20.69
C TYR A 289 29.03 -16.01 20.91
N LYS A 290 29.94 -15.42 20.11
CA LYS A 290 30.45 -14.04 20.28
C LYS A 290 29.70 -13.01 19.44
N TRP A 291 28.70 -13.43 18.68
CA TRP A 291 27.80 -12.57 17.92
C TRP A 291 26.39 -12.63 18.52
N THR A 292 25.37 -12.25 17.76
CA THR A 292 23.96 -12.33 18.16
C THR A 292 23.06 -12.63 16.96
N HIS A 293 21.79 -12.89 17.25
CA HIS A 293 20.75 -13.03 16.24
C HIS A 293 20.64 -11.76 15.40
N ALA A 294 20.67 -11.90 14.08
CA ALA A 294 20.53 -10.81 13.13
C ALA A 294 19.94 -11.33 11.81
N TRP A 295 19.80 -10.44 10.82
CA TRP A 295 19.32 -10.82 9.49
C TRP A 295 20.22 -11.83 8.77
N ASP A 296 21.46 -12.04 9.19
CA ASP A 296 22.41 -12.98 8.58
C ASP A 296 22.56 -14.27 9.39
N ASP A 297 22.60 -14.20 10.72
CA ASP A 297 22.92 -15.36 11.55
C ASP A 297 21.81 -15.68 12.56
N LYS A 298 21.10 -16.79 12.33
CA LYS A 298 19.91 -17.20 13.10
C LYS A 298 20.24 -18.24 14.15
N HIS A 299 21.46 -18.79 14.17
CA HIS A 299 21.78 -19.93 15.03
C HIS A 299 21.60 -19.58 16.51
N TYR A 300 21.76 -18.31 16.90
CA TYR A 300 21.50 -17.81 18.25
C TYR A 300 20.04 -17.94 18.70
N GLY A 301 19.10 -17.73 17.77
CA GLY A 301 17.68 -17.95 18.03
C GLY A 301 17.35 -19.44 17.96
N ALA A 302 17.90 -20.13 16.94
CA ALA A 302 17.70 -21.56 16.75
C ALA A 302 18.17 -22.39 17.95
N GLN A 303 19.37 -22.12 18.50
CA GLN A 303 19.88 -22.80 19.68
C GLN A 303 19.01 -22.56 20.91
N LEU A 304 18.47 -21.35 21.09
CA LEU A 304 17.59 -21.03 22.21
C LEU A 304 16.28 -21.81 22.12
N LEU A 305 15.66 -21.82 20.93
CA LEU A 305 14.43 -22.56 20.68
C LEU A 305 14.65 -24.07 20.80
N LEU A 306 15.72 -24.61 20.23
CA LEU A 306 16.05 -26.04 20.34
C LEU A 306 16.39 -26.44 21.78
N ALA A 307 17.09 -25.59 22.54
CA ALA A 307 17.33 -25.83 23.96
C ALA A 307 16.00 -25.94 24.73
N ARG A 308 15.05 -25.04 24.46
CA ARG A 308 13.70 -25.05 25.05
C ARG A 308 12.88 -26.28 24.63
N ILE A 309 12.91 -26.64 23.36
CA ILE A 309 12.11 -27.74 22.80
C ILE A 309 12.65 -29.11 23.24
N THR A 310 13.96 -29.29 23.25
CA THR A 310 14.59 -30.63 23.39
C THR A 310 15.22 -30.87 24.75
N GLY A 311 15.65 -29.81 25.45
CA GLY A 311 16.51 -29.94 26.63
C GLY A 311 17.89 -30.54 26.34
N ASP A 312 18.31 -30.67 25.08
CA ASP A 312 19.63 -31.22 24.72
C ASP A 312 20.73 -30.32 25.31
N PRO A 313 21.64 -30.88 26.14
CA PRO A 313 22.71 -30.12 26.77
C PRO A 313 23.58 -29.32 25.80
N ARG A 314 23.72 -29.73 24.53
CA ARG A 314 24.50 -28.99 23.52
C ARG A 314 23.91 -27.61 23.26
N PHE A 315 22.60 -27.54 22.98
CA PHE A 315 21.91 -26.28 22.72
C PHE A 315 21.78 -25.43 23.99
N VAL A 316 21.53 -26.06 25.14
CA VAL A 316 21.49 -25.37 26.45
C VAL A 316 22.82 -24.67 26.71
N GLN A 317 23.95 -25.39 26.62
CA GLN A 317 25.26 -24.83 26.88
C GLN A 317 25.67 -23.76 25.87
N SER A 318 25.29 -23.90 24.60
CA SER A 318 25.56 -22.91 23.57
C SER A 318 24.79 -21.60 23.82
N THR A 319 23.50 -21.72 24.14
CA THR A 319 22.64 -20.59 24.55
C THR A 319 23.21 -19.88 25.76
N GLU A 320 23.54 -20.64 26.82
CA GLU A 320 24.08 -20.09 28.06
C GLU A 320 25.41 -19.37 27.84
N ARG A 321 26.29 -19.91 27.00
CA ARG A 321 27.57 -19.26 26.69
C ARG A 321 27.40 -17.95 25.94
N ASN A 322 26.46 -17.87 25.01
CA ASN A 322 26.13 -16.61 24.35
C ASN A 322 25.56 -15.59 25.35
N MET A 323 24.62 -16.01 26.22
CA MET A 323 24.09 -15.13 27.27
C MET A 323 25.21 -14.63 28.19
N GLU A 324 26.10 -15.52 28.65
CA GLU A 324 27.26 -15.14 29.46
C GLU A 324 28.17 -14.14 28.74
N PHE A 325 28.51 -14.36 27.46
CA PHE A 325 29.32 -13.44 26.68
C PHE A 325 28.74 -12.03 26.64
N TRP A 326 27.42 -11.92 26.48
CA TRP A 326 26.72 -10.64 26.43
C TRP A 326 26.53 -9.99 27.80
N THR A 327 26.41 -10.77 28.89
CA THR A 327 26.11 -10.23 30.23
C THR A 327 27.32 -10.18 31.16
N THR A 328 27.80 -11.34 31.60
CA THR A 328 28.76 -11.47 32.72
C THR A 328 30.20 -11.67 32.27
N GLY A 329 30.40 -12.05 31.02
CA GLY A 329 31.59 -12.71 30.51
C GLY A 329 31.51 -14.22 30.68
N VAL A 330 32.09 -14.96 29.72
CA VAL A 330 32.09 -16.43 29.72
C VAL A 330 33.00 -16.96 30.81
N SER A 331 32.46 -17.81 31.68
CA SER A 331 33.18 -18.31 32.85
C SER A 331 34.48 -19.03 32.47
N GLY A 332 35.56 -18.70 33.19
CA GLY A 332 36.90 -19.27 32.93
C GLY A 332 37.65 -18.66 31.75
N THR A 333 37.10 -17.61 31.10
CA THR A 333 37.71 -16.89 29.99
C THR A 333 37.79 -15.38 30.29
N SER A 334 38.43 -14.61 29.41
CA SER A 334 38.35 -13.14 29.40
C SER A 334 37.34 -12.61 28.36
N GLU A 335 36.48 -13.48 27.83
CA GLU A 335 35.62 -13.16 26.69
C GLU A 335 34.30 -12.58 27.17
N LYS A 336 34.04 -11.34 26.74
CA LYS A 336 32.83 -10.58 27.02
C LYS A 336 32.63 -9.57 25.88
N VAL A 337 31.38 -9.29 25.52
CA VAL A 337 31.07 -8.21 24.59
C VAL A 337 31.62 -6.88 25.12
N THR A 338 32.01 -5.98 24.22
CA THR A 338 32.47 -4.65 24.62
C THR A 338 31.30 -3.88 25.21
N TYR A 339 31.53 -3.13 26.29
CA TYR A 339 30.55 -2.20 26.85
C TYR A 339 31.05 -0.78 26.68
N THR A 340 30.18 0.13 26.26
CA THR A 340 30.45 1.57 26.31
C THR A 340 30.54 2.04 27.77
N PRO A 341 31.21 3.17 28.05
CA PRO A 341 31.15 3.80 29.37
C PRO A 341 29.73 4.04 29.90
N GLY A 342 28.76 4.27 29.01
CA GLY A 342 27.34 4.44 29.31
C GLY A 342 26.54 3.16 29.53
N GLY A 343 27.11 1.97 29.32
CA GLY A 343 26.46 0.69 29.60
C GLY A 343 25.79 0.00 28.40
N LEU A 344 25.98 0.50 27.18
CA LEU A 344 25.54 -0.19 25.97
C LEU A 344 26.48 -1.37 25.65
N ALA A 345 25.92 -2.54 25.37
CA ALA A 345 26.65 -3.68 24.82
C ALA A 345 26.96 -3.44 23.33
N HIS A 346 28.19 -3.01 23.06
CA HIS A 346 28.63 -2.58 21.74
C HIS A 346 29.32 -3.73 21.00
N LEU A 347 28.60 -4.36 20.06
CA LEU A 347 29.11 -5.49 19.29
C LEU A 347 29.94 -5.06 18.08
N ASP A 348 29.41 -4.12 17.30
CA ASP A 348 29.97 -3.62 16.06
C ASP A 348 29.57 -2.17 15.84
N GLN A 349 30.28 -1.46 14.96
CA GLN A 349 29.98 -0.06 14.64
C GLN A 349 28.68 0.12 13.84
N TRP A 350 28.30 -0.86 13.02
CA TRP A 350 27.10 -0.80 12.18
C TRP A 350 25.87 -1.32 12.93
N GLY A 351 24.92 -0.44 13.24
CA GLY A 351 23.71 -0.86 13.95
C GLY A 351 23.99 -1.42 15.35
N ALA A 352 24.83 -0.72 16.12
CA ALA A 352 25.18 -1.12 17.48
C ALA A 352 23.94 -1.34 18.36
N LEU A 353 22.93 -0.46 18.24
CA LEU A 353 21.67 -0.59 18.97
C LEU A 353 20.83 -1.77 18.48
N ARG A 354 20.79 -2.04 17.16
CA ARG A 354 20.11 -3.22 16.60
C ARG A 354 20.63 -4.51 17.21
N TYR A 355 21.94 -4.69 17.30
CA TYR A 355 22.50 -5.92 17.88
C TYR A 355 22.17 -6.05 19.37
N SER A 356 22.28 -4.96 20.13
CA SER A 356 21.85 -4.94 21.53
C SER A 356 20.36 -5.22 21.70
N ALA A 357 19.51 -4.72 20.80
CA ALA A 357 18.07 -4.91 20.85
C ALA A 357 17.69 -6.38 20.55
N ASN A 358 18.32 -6.98 19.54
CA ASN A 358 18.14 -8.39 19.22
C ASN A 358 18.58 -9.28 20.38
N GLN A 359 19.74 -9.01 20.98
CA GLN A 359 20.17 -9.77 22.15
C GLN A 359 19.26 -9.54 23.37
N ALA A 360 18.75 -8.32 23.58
CA ALA A 360 17.80 -8.03 24.66
C ALA A 360 16.52 -8.86 24.51
N PHE A 361 15.98 -8.97 23.29
CA PHE A 361 14.84 -9.83 23.00
C PHE A 361 15.13 -11.30 23.30
N LEU A 362 16.24 -11.86 22.79
CA LEU A 362 16.65 -13.24 23.09
C LEU A 362 16.85 -13.47 24.60
N ALA A 363 17.44 -12.50 25.31
CA ALA A 363 17.67 -12.58 26.75
C ALA A 363 16.35 -12.58 27.53
N PHE A 364 15.34 -11.84 27.08
CA PHE A 364 13.99 -11.93 27.66
C PHE A 364 13.37 -13.31 27.47
N VAL A 365 13.38 -13.85 26.25
CA VAL A 365 12.84 -15.20 25.96
C VAL A 365 13.57 -16.27 26.78
N TYR A 366 14.89 -16.19 26.85
CA TYR A 366 15.71 -17.07 27.68
C TYR A 366 15.39 -16.93 29.18
N SER A 367 15.18 -15.71 29.68
CA SER A 367 14.84 -15.46 31.09
C SER A 367 13.48 -16.04 31.50
N ASP A 368 12.54 -16.12 30.56
CA ASP A 368 11.24 -16.72 30.81
C ASP A 368 11.34 -18.25 30.95
N TRP A 369 12.26 -18.87 30.21
CA TRP A 369 12.47 -20.32 30.19
C TRP A 369 13.44 -20.84 31.27
N VAL A 370 14.55 -20.16 31.51
CA VAL A 370 15.61 -20.67 32.41
C VAL A 370 15.13 -20.75 33.87
N SER A 371 15.39 -21.89 34.51
CA SER A 371 15.00 -22.14 35.90
C SER A 371 16.00 -21.62 36.93
N ASP A 372 17.27 -21.47 36.56
CA ASP A 372 18.30 -20.92 37.45
C ASP A 372 18.02 -19.42 37.71
N ALA A 373 17.80 -19.08 38.98
CA ALA A 373 17.42 -17.73 39.38
C ALA A 373 18.48 -16.67 39.04
N THR A 374 19.77 -17.02 39.10
CA THR A 374 20.87 -16.08 38.81
C THR A 374 20.95 -15.80 37.31
N LYS A 375 20.90 -16.85 36.49
CA LYS A 375 20.87 -16.72 35.03
C LYS A 375 19.65 -15.93 34.56
N LYS A 376 18.49 -16.21 35.15
CA LYS A 376 17.24 -15.47 34.89
C LYS A 376 17.37 -13.97 35.18
N ILE A 377 17.87 -13.61 36.37
CA ILE A 377 18.05 -12.21 36.77
C ILE A 377 19.06 -11.52 35.86
N ASN A 378 20.19 -12.17 35.56
CA ASN A 378 21.23 -11.59 34.72
C ASN A 378 20.74 -11.29 33.30
N ALA A 379 20.06 -12.25 32.65
CA ALA A 379 19.52 -12.08 31.31
C ALA A 379 18.42 -11.00 31.27
N ARG A 380 17.48 -11.04 32.22
CA ARG A 380 16.42 -10.02 32.31
C ARG A 380 16.97 -8.62 32.56
N SER A 381 17.89 -8.47 33.51
CA SER A 381 18.46 -7.16 33.86
C SER A 381 19.27 -6.57 32.72
N PHE A 382 20.00 -7.42 31.99
CA PHE A 382 20.69 -7.01 30.76
C PHE A 382 19.69 -6.45 29.74
N ALA A 383 18.62 -7.20 29.44
CA ALA A 383 17.65 -6.80 28.45
C ALA A 383 16.95 -5.48 28.82
N GLU A 384 16.51 -5.34 30.07
CA GLU A 384 15.94 -4.08 30.59
C GLU A 384 16.92 -2.92 30.43
N GLN A 385 18.19 -3.09 30.81
CA GLN A 385 19.21 -2.04 30.69
C GLN A 385 19.45 -1.59 29.25
N GLN A 386 19.52 -2.53 28.29
CA GLN A 386 19.76 -2.18 26.90
C GLN A 386 18.57 -1.42 26.29
N ILE A 387 17.34 -1.79 26.62
CA ILE A 387 16.16 -1.06 26.16
C ILE A 387 16.08 0.32 26.81
N LEU A 388 16.35 0.44 28.11
CA LEU A 388 16.38 1.75 28.79
C LEU A 388 17.45 2.67 28.17
N TYR A 389 18.63 2.14 27.82
CA TYR A 389 19.65 2.91 27.11
C TYR A 389 19.14 3.50 25.79
N MET A 390 18.41 2.70 24.99
CA MET A 390 17.82 3.15 23.72
C MET A 390 16.74 4.21 23.92
N LEU A 391 15.96 4.11 24.99
CA LEU A 391 14.86 5.04 25.29
C LEU A 391 15.32 6.36 25.91
N GLY A 392 16.50 6.40 26.54
CA GLY A 392 17.09 7.66 27.04
C GLY A 392 18.07 7.53 28.20
N ASP A 393 18.17 6.37 28.86
CA ASP A 393 19.05 6.14 30.02
C ASP A 393 20.51 5.91 29.58
N ASN A 394 21.11 6.96 29.05
CA ASN A 394 22.45 6.96 28.51
C ASN A 394 23.16 8.29 28.83
N PRO A 395 24.49 8.40 28.62
CA PRO A 395 25.24 9.61 28.97
C PRO A 395 24.78 10.90 28.27
N ARG A 396 24.02 10.79 27.17
CA ARG A 396 23.44 11.94 26.46
C ARG A 396 22.09 12.38 27.06
N ASN A 397 21.46 11.58 27.92
CA ASN A 397 20.07 11.75 28.37
C ASN A 397 19.15 12.05 27.17
N SER A 398 19.31 11.27 26.10
CA SER A 398 18.62 11.50 24.83
C SER A 398 18.15 10.16 24.27
N SER A 399 16.93 10.11 23.73
CA SER A 399 16.46 8.93 23.04
C SER A 399 17.27 8.64 21.78
N TYR A 400 17.28 7.38 21.36
CA TYR A 400 17.72 6.92 20.05
C TYR A 400 16.55 6.49 19.15
N VAL A 401 15.32 6.68 19.61
CA VAL A 401 14.09 6.34 18.89
C VAL A 401 13.46 7.62 18.36
N ILE A 402 13.34 7.73 17.04
CA ILE A 402 12.90 8.96 16.40
C ILE A 402 11.49 9.36 16.85
N GLY A 403 11.35 10.62 17.28
CA GLY A 403 10.09 11.19 17.74
C GLY A 403 9.60 10.62 19.07
N PHE A 404 10.40 9.89 19.84
CA PHE A 404 10.08 9.39 21.18
C PHE A 404 11.06 9.93 22.22
N GLY A 405 10.56 10.32 23.40
CA GLY A 405 11.40 10.80 24.50
C GLY A 405 12.15 12.10 24.21
N ASP A 406 13.04 12.46 25.13
CA ASP A 406 13.79 13.72 25.04
C ASP A 406 14.91 13.64 23.99
N ASN A 407 15.08 14.74 23.23
CA ASN A 407 16.19 14.94 22.29
C ASN A 407 16.42 13.75 21.33
N SER A 408 15.33 13.13 20.84
CA SER A 408 15.39 12.07 19.83
C SER A 408 16.04 12.55 18.53
N PRO A 409 16.64 11.66 17.72
CA PRO A 409 17.24 12.03 16.43
C PRO A 409 16.25 12.73 15.48
N GLN A 410 16.76 13.68 14.69
CA GLN A 410 16.02 14.52 13.75
C GLN A 410 16.51 14.37 12.31
N HIS A 411 17.71 13.81 12.09
CA HIS A 411 18.34 13.69 10.77
C HIS A 411 18.73 12.25 10.44
N PRO A 412 17.80 11.27 10.46
CA PRO A 412 18.11 9.92 10.03
C PRO A 412 18.58 9.89 8.58
N HIS A 413 19.36 8.89 8.21
CA HIS A 413 19.70 8.63 6.82
C HIS A 413 18.49 7.98 6.13
N HIS A 414 17.45 8.75 5.81
CA HIS A 414 16.23 8.19 5.20
C HIS A 414 15.63 9.13 4.15
N ARG A 415 15.56 8.63 2.90
CA ARG A 415 15.21 9.43 1.71
C ARG A 415 13.83 10.07 1.78
N THR A 416 12.81 9.27 2.05
CA THR A 416 11.42 9.73 1.98
C THR A 416 11.08 10.66 3.14
N SER A 417 11.57 10.38 4.36
CA SER A 417 11.37 11.28 5.51
C SER A 417 12.14 12.59 5.39
N HIS A 418 13.32 12.55 4.76
CA HIS A 418 14.04 13.77 4.42
C HIS A 418 13.23 14.62 3.44
N GLY A 419 12.63 13.98 2.43
CA GLY A 419 11.70 14.63 1.51
C GLY A 419 12.39 15.61 0.54
N SER A 420 13.61 15.28 0.10
CA SER A 420 14.34 16.12 -0.86
C SER A 420 13.60 16.22 -2.18
N TRP A 421 13.35 17.43 -2.65
CA TRP A 421 12.91 17.66 -4.03
C TRP A 421 14.07 17.78 -5.02
N ALA A 422 15.30 17.82 -4.53
CA ALA A 422 16.45 18.38 -5.23
C ALA A 422 17.52 17.35 -5.62
N ASP A 423 17.31 16.07 -5.32
CA ASP A 423 18.32 15.01 -5.41
C ASP A 423 19.57 15.35 -4.58
N SER A 424 19.33 15.66 -3.31
CA SER A 424 20.38 16.14 -2.41
C SER A 424 20.05 15.91 -0.95
N GLN A 425 21.02 15.41 -0.17
CA GLN A 425 20.94 15.29 1.29
C GLN A 425 21.05 16.62 2.03
N SER A 426 21.44 17.71 1.37
CA SER A 426 21.55 19.04 1.99
C SER A 426 20.35 19.95 1.69
N VAL A 427 19.40 19.47 0.89
CA VAL A 427 18.20 20.21 0.49
C VAL A 427 16.96 19.34 0.66
N PRO A 428 16.04 19.68 1.58
CA PRO A 428 16.17 20.74 2.60
C PRO A 428 17.26 20.46 3.65
N VAL A 429 17.56 21.43 4.51
CA VAL A 429 18.53 21.22 5.61
C VAL A 429 17.98 20.28 6.68
N ASN A 430 16.68 20.37 6.93
CA ASN A 430 15.98 19.58 7.92
C ASN A 430 15.07 18.57 7.23
N HIS A 431 14.84 17.43 7.89
CA HIS A 431 13.80 16.51 7.46
C HIS A 431 12.43 17.20 7.46
N ARG A 432 11.61 16.87 6.45
CA ARG A 432 10.24 17.40 6.31
C ARG A 432 9.24 16.56 7.10
N HIS A 433 9.58 15.31 7.38
CA HIS A 433 8.71 14.34 8.04
C HIS A 433 9.38 13.73 9.26
N VAL A 434 8.59 13.36 10.25
CA VAL A 434 9.08 12.65 11.43
C VAL A 434 8.89 11.14 11.23
N LEU A 435 9.99 10.40 11.10
CA LEU A 435 9.98 8.95 10.95
C LEU A 435 9.78 8.27 12.32
N TYR A 436 8.60 8.45 12.92
CA TYR A 436 8.29 7.99 14.27
C TYR A 436 8.66 6.52 14.48
N GLY A 437 9.36 6.25 15.59
CA GLY A 437 9.65 4.91 16.08
C GLY A 437 10.89 4.24 15.51
N ALA A 438 11.47 4.77 14.44
CA ALA A 438 12.70 4.21 13.89
C ALA A 438 13.84 4.28 14.92
N LEU A 439 14.50 3.14 15.13
CA LEU A 439 15.70 3.04 15.96
C LEU A 439 16.93 3.30 15.08
N VAL A 440 17.70 4.33 15.41
CA VAL A 440 18.94 4.62 14.67
C VAL A 440 20.04 3.60 14.97
N GLY A 441 21.06 3.52 14.12
CA GLY A 441 22.20 2.63 14.33
C GLY A 441 22.92 2.83 15.68
N GLY A 442 22.98 4.08 16.13
CA GLY A 442 23.37 4.45 17.49
C GLY A 442 24.82 4.87 17.65
N PRO A 443 25.33 4.93 18.89
CA PRO A 443 26.61 5.55 19.17
C PRO A 443 27.81 4.65 18.82
N SER A 444 28.96 5.29 18.69
CA SER A 444 30.25 4.63 18.75
C SER A 444 30.47 3.92 20.11
N LYS A 445 31.51 3.08 20.19
CA LYS A 445 31.90 2.35 21.41
C LYS A 445 32.25 3.23 22.64
N THR A 446 32.25 4.55 22.50
CA THR A 446 32.48 5.51 23.59
C THR A 446 31.27 6.40 23.88
N ASP A 447 30.06 5.97 23.50
CA ASP A 447 28.80 6.72 23.62
C ASP A 447 28.73 8.00 22.76
N ALA A 448 29.72 8.24 21.88
CA ALA A 448 29.70 9.40 21.00
C ALA A 448 28.76 9.15 19.82
N TYR A 449 27.87 10.11 19.58
CA TYR A 449 26.84 10.08 18.54
C TYR A 449 26.62 11.51 18.02
N THR A 450 26.47 11.65 16.70
CA THR A 450 26.14 12.92 16.04
C THR A 450 24.92 12.69 15.17
N ASP A 451 23.90 13.53 15.34
CA ASP A 451 22.70 13.48 14.52
C ASP A 451 22.97 14.18 13.18
N SER A 452 23.30 13.41 12.15
CA SER A 452 23.66 13.87 10.81
C SER A 452 23.14 12.90 9.75
N ILE A 453 22.44 13.43 8.75
CA ILE A 453 21.95 12.67 7.59
C ILE A 453 23.07 12.00 6.80
N GLY A 454 24.29 12.58 6.82
CA GLY A 454 25.45 12.03 6.12
C GLY A 454 26.17 10.90 6.88
N ASP A 455 25.78 10.63 8.13
CA ASP A 455 26.35 9.54 8.94
C ASP A 455 25.47 8.28 8.85
N TYR A 456 25.60 7.54 7.75
CA TYR A 456 24.91 6.26 7.55
C TYR A 456 25.39 5.14 8.49
N VAL A 457 26.36 5.38 9.38
CA VAL A 457 26.76 4.38 10.39
C VAL A 457 25.90 4.55 11.64
N SER A 458 25.85 5.77 12.16
CA SER A 458 25.16 6.08 13.41
C SER A 458 23.67 6.38 13.20
N ASN A 459 23.30 6.90 12.03
CA ASN A 459 21.97 7.47 11.76
C ASN A 459 21.16 6.72 10.69
N GLU A 460 21.67 5.60 10.18
CA GLU A 460 20.84 4.66 9.41
C GLU A 460 19.70 4.12 10.27
N VAL A 461 18.59 3.82 9.60
CA VAL A 461 17.41 3.15 10.14
C VAL A 461 17.06 2.01 9.20
N ALA A 462 16.59 0.88 9.73
CA ALA A 462 16.25 -0.27 8.89
C ALA A 462 15.15 -1.13 9.52
N THR A 463 14.44 -1.91 8.71
CA THR A 463 13.40 -2.81 9.20
C THR A 463 13.93 -3.80 10.24
N ASP A 464 15.14 -4.30 10.04
CA ASP A 464 15.80 -5.24 10.96
C ASP A 464 16.27 -4.57 12.25
N TYR A 465 16.56 -3.26 12.23
CA TYR A 465 16.96 -2.50 13.43
C TYR A 465 15.83 -2.46 14.46
N ASN A 466 14.60 -2.33 13.98
CA ASN A 466 13.42 -2.28 14.84
C ASN A 466 12.88 -3.67 15.23
N ALA A 467 13.32 -4.77 14.62
CA ALA A 467 12.66 -6.07 14.77
C ALA A 467 12.76 -6.62 16.21
N GLY A 468 13.99 -6.91 16.67
CA GLY A 468 14.21 -7.34 18.06
C GLY A 468 13.85 -6.26 19.07
N PHE A 469 14.01 -4.98 18.71
CA PHE A 469 13.60 -3.85 19.55
C PHE A 469 12.10 -3.86 19.84
N THR A 470 11.25 -4.04 18.83
CA THR A 470 9.80 -4.11 18.95
C THR A 470 9.38 -5.28 19.84
N GLY A 471 10.02 -6.45 19.69
CA GLY A 471 9.73 -7.60 20.55
C GLY A 471 10.14 -7.39 22.01
N ALA A 472 11.29 -6.76 22.23
CA ALA A 472 11.75 -6.40 23.56
C ALA A 472 10.85 -5.33 24.22
N LEU A 473 10.35 -4.34 23.46
CA LEU A 473 9.38 -3.36 23.95
C LEU A 473 8.06 -4.01 24.39
N SER A 474 7.57 -5.01 23.65
CA SER A 474 6.37 -5.77 24.07
C SER A 474 6.60 -6.48 25.42
N LYS A 475 7.80 -7.05 25.62
CA LYS A 475 8.15 -7.60 26.95
C LYS A 475 8.25 -6.52 28.02
N MET A 476 8.82 -5.35 27.72
CA MET A 476 8.86 -4.22 28.66
C MET A 476 7.45 -3.77 29.04
N MET A 477 6.50 -3.77 28.10
CA MET A 477 5.09 -3.49 28.37
C MET A 477 4.52 -4.47 29.40
N LEU A 478 4.78 -5.77 29.26
CA LEU A 478 4.33 -6.79 30.23
C LEU A 478 4.95 -6.63 31.61
N LEU A 479 6.22 -6.23 31.69
CA LEU A 479 6.96 -6.15 32.94
C LEU A 479 6.70 -4.84 33.70
N HIS A 480 6.55 -3.73 32.99
CA HIS A 480 6.60 -2.37 33.54
C HIS A 480 5.49 -1.45 33.02
N GLY A 481 4.75 -1.85 32.00
CA GLY A 481 3.77 -1.01 31.29
C GLY A 481 2.34 -1.07 31.81
N ALA A 482 2.07 -1.75 32.93
CA ALA A 482 0.73 -1.90 33.47
C ALA A 482 0.05 -0.53 33.68
N GLY A 483 -1.07 -0.29 32.97
CA GLY A 483 -1.83 0.96 33.02
C GLY A 483 -1.30 2.08 32.12
N GLN A 484 -0.17 1.90 31.44
CA GLN A 484 0.26 2.79 30.37
C GLN A 484 -0.68 2.68 29.17
N GLN A 485 -0.78 3.76 28.41
CA GLN A 485 -1.64 3.84 27.23
C GLN A 485 -0.83 4.42 26.06
N PRO A 486 -1.12 3.98 24.83
CA PRO A 486 -0.57 4.62 23.64
C PRO A 486 -1.12 6.05 23.54
N LEU A 487 -0.51 6.87 22.67
CA LEU A 487 -1.03 8.21 22.40
C LEU A 487 -2.38 8.08 21.68
N SER A 488 -3.42 8.73 22.22
CA SER A 488 -4.77 8.68 21.66
C SER A 488 -4.93 9.43 20.33
N SER A 489 -4.05 10.41 20.08
CA SER A 489 -4.04 11.25 18.88
C SER A 489 -2.68 11.09 18.20
N PHE A 490 -2.47 9.95 17.56
CA PHE A 490 -1.23 9.61 16.87
C PHE A 490 -1.55 8.98 15.50
N PRO A 491 -0.80 9.32 14.44
CA PRO A 491 0.28 10.32 14.39
C PRO A 491 -0.24 11.76 14.54
N ALA A 492 0.64 12.67 14.98
CA ALA A 492 0.33 14.10 14.98
C ALA A 492 0.31 14.61 13.53
N PRO A 493 -0.65 15.47 13.14
CA PRO A 493 -0.64 16.10 11.81
C PRO A 493 0.66 16.87 11.59
N GLU A 494 1.29 16.68 10.44
CA GLU A 494 2.53 17.37 10.08
C GLU A 494 2.25 18.81 9.63
N THR A 495 3.25 19.67 9.83
CA THR A 495 3.18 21.03 9.32
C THR A 495 3.47 21.02 7.83
N ARG A 496 2.47 21.34 7.02
CA ARG A 496 2.60 21.40 5.56
C ARG A 496 3.20 22.72 5.11
N GLU A 497 4.08 22.68 4.13
CA GLU A 497 4.56 23.84 3.39
C GLU A 497 3.90 23.89 1.99
N ASP A 498 3.98 25.04 1.31
CA ASP A 498 3.46 25.13 -0.05
C ASP A 498 4.26 24.23 -0.99
N GLU A 499 3.56 23.27 -1.62
CA GLU A 499 4.18 22.23 -2.43
C GLU A 499 4.41 22.66 -3.87
N MET A 500 3.45 23.35 -4.47
CA MET A 500 3.44 23.67 -5.90
C MET A 500 3.21 25.16 -6.09
N PHE A 501 4.20 25.92 -6.53
CA PHE A 501 4.12 27.38 -6.59
C PHE A 501 4.99 27.96 -7.70
N VAL A 502 4.81 29.25 -8.00
CA VAL A 502 5.68 29.99 -8.92
C VAL A 502 6.61 30.93 -8.17
N GLU A 503 7.86 30.96 -8.58
CA GLU A 503 8.79 32.07 -8.28
C GLU A 503 8.92 32.93 -9.54
N ALA A 504 8.76 34.25 -9.45
CA ALA A 504 8.76 35.14 -10.61
C ALA A 504 9.57 36.42 -10.43
N SER A 505 10.09 36.94 -11.54
CA SER A 505 10.74 38.25 -11.63
C SER A 505 10.52 38.88 -13.01
N VAL A 506 10.68 40.19 -13.12
CA VAL A 506 10.78 40.90 -14.39
C VAL A 506 12.10 40.52 -15.06
N ASN A 507 12.03 39.96 -16.26
CA ASN A 507 13.18 39.67 -17.10
C ASN A 507 13.59 40.90 -17.92
N ALA A 508 12.60 41.59 -18.47
CA ALA A 508 12.76 42.85 -19.21
C ALA A 508 11.44 43.63 -19.19
N SER A 509 11.52 44.95 -19.37
CA SER A 509 10.35 45.80 -19.56
C SER A 509 10.69 46.96 -20.48
N GLY A 510 9.67 47.54 -21.10
CA GLY A 510 9.77 48.71 -21.96
C GLY A 510 8.50 49.54 -21.93
N SER A 511 8.43 50.57 -22.77
CA SER A 511 7.27 51.48 -22.79
C SER A 511 5.97 50.84 -23.28
N ASN A 512 6.03 49.65 -23.88
CA ASN A 512 4.89 48.93 -24.45
C ASN A 512 4.85 47.43 -24.06
N PHE A 513 5.70 46.96 -23.15
CA PHE A 513 5.75 45.53 -22.83
C PHE A 513 6.32 45.24 -21.44
N ILE A 514 5.97 44.06 -20.93
CA ILE A 514 6.66 43.37 -19.84
C ILE A 514 7.04 41.95 -20.26
N GLU A 515 8.21 41.51 -19.83
CA GLU A 515 8.67 40.14 -19.96
C GLU A 515 8.95 39.57 -18.57
N ILE A 516 8.30 38.46 -18.28
CA ILE A 516 8.37 37.76 -16.99
C ILE A 516 9.27 36.56 -17.14
N ARG A 517 10.12 36.32 -16.14
CA ARG A 517 10.82 35.06 -15.91
C ARG A 517 10.13 34.35 -14.74
N ALA A 518 9.57 33.18 -15.00
CA ALA A 518 8.84 32.40 -14.00
C ALA A 518 9.45 30.99 -13.86
N LEU A 519 9.53 30.51 -12.62
CA LEU A 519 9.94 29.15 -12.23
C LEU A 519 8.75 28.45 -11.59
N LEU A 520 8.13 27.52 -12.31
CA LEU A 520 7.11 26.63 -11.76
C LEU A 520 7.79 25.53 -10.95
N ASN A 521 7.48 25.44 -9.65
CA ASN A 521 8.07 24.50 -8.71
C ASN A 521 7.05 23.41 -8.32
N ASN A 522 7.50 22.16 -8.23
CA ASN A 522 6.84 21.05 -7.52
C ASN A 522 7.81 20.49 -6.47
N ARG A 523 7.60 20.88 -5.22
CA ARG A 523 8.31 20.42 -4.02
C ARG A 523 7.35 19.62 -3.13
N SER A 524 6.44 18.85 -3.71
CA SER A 524 5.49 18.05 -2.94
C SER A 524 6.16 17.08 -1.95
N GLY A 525 5.44 16.78 -0.87
CA GLY A 525 5.87 15.94 0.25
C GLY A 525 4.71 15.29 1.02
N TRP A 526 3.45 15.67 0.78
CA TRP A 526 2.28 15.12 1.50
C TRP A 526 1.16 14.54 0.59
N PRO A 527 1.41 13.41 -0.09
CA PRO A 527 2.72 12.81 -0.34
C PRO A 527 3.44 13.51 -1.49
N ALA A 528 4.72 13.17 -1.68
CA ALA A 528 5.44 13.52 -2.90
C ALA A 528 4.71 12.96 -4.13
N ARG A 529 4.57 13.77 -5.18
CA ARG A 529 3.86 13.38 -6.41
C ARG A 529 4.44 14.05 -7.64
N ALA A 530 4.43 13.31 -8.75
CA ALA A 530 4.68 13.88 -10.06
C ALA A 530 3.40 14.48 -10.63
N SER A 531 3.53 15.51 -11.45
CA SER A 531 2.44 15.98 -12.30
C SER A 531 2.97 16.24 -13.72
N GLU A 532 2.11 15.97 -14.69
CA GLU A 532 2.29 16.32 -16.10
C GLU A 532 1.26 17.35 -16.56
N ASP A 533 0.42 17.90 -15.67
CA ASP A 533 -0.72 18.77 -16.00
C ASP A 533 -0.66 20.12 -15.27
N MET A 534 0.53 20.53 -14.82
CA MET A 534 0.70 21.77 -14.08
C MET A 534 0.60 23.00 -15.00
N SER A 535 -0.05 24.05 -14.53
CA SER A 535 -0.12 25.35 -15.20
C SER A 535 -0.16 26.49 -14.19
N PHE A 536 0.04 27.73 -14.64
CA PHE A 536 -0.19 28.91 -13.83
C PHE A 536 -0.79 30.05 -14.67
N LYS A 537 -1.39 31.04 -14.00
CA LYS A 537 -2.01 32.19 -14.66
C LYS A 537 -1.36 33.51 -14.23
N TYR A 538 -1.07 34.37 -15.19
CA TYR A 538 -0.59 35.74 -14.94
C TYR A 538 -1.69 36.74 -15.28
N TYR A 539 -2.17 37.48 -14.28
CA TYR A 539 -3.28 38.43 -14.36
C TYR A 539 -2.76 39.88 -14.48
N LEU A 540 -3.41 40.63 -15.35
CA LEU A 540 -3.13 42.03 -15.66
C LEU A 540 -4.41 42.85 -15.80
N ASP A 541 -4.29 44.14 -15.57
CA ASP A 541 -5.33 45.15 -15.75
C ASP A 541 -5.02 45.94 -17.04
N LEU A 542 -5.95 45.95 -17.99
CA LEU A 542 -5.79 46.63 -19.29
C LEU A 542 -6.44 48.02 -19.35
N SER A 543 -6.82 48.61 -18.22
CA SER A 543 -7.52 49.90 -18.19
C SER A 543 -6.75 51.02 -18.87
N GLU A 544 -5.42 51.04 -18.80
CA GLU A 544 -4.56 51.99 -19.49
C GLU A 544 -4.49 51.77 -21.01
N ALA A 545 -4.53 50.51 -21.46
CA ALA A 545 -4.65 50.16 -22.88
C ALA A 545 -6.00 50.62 -23.45
N VAL A 546 -7.09 50.35 -22.73
CA VAL A 546 -8.45 50.76 -23.10
C VAL A 546 -8.56 52.29 -23.15
N ALA A 547 -8.00 53.00 -22.17
CA ALA A 547 -7.95 54.47 -22.17
C ALA A 547 -7.15 55.04 -23.36
N ALA A 548 -6.15 54.31 -23.85
CA ALA A 548 -5.38 54.64 -25.04
C ALA A 548 -6.04 54.20 -26.37
N GLY A 549 -7.21 53.55 -26.32
CA GLY A 549 -7.99 53.13 -27.48
C GLY A 549 -7.64 51.76 -28.05
N TYR A 550 -7.00 50.89 -27.25
CA TYR A 550 -6.62 49.52 -27.63
C TYR A 550 -7.44 48.49 -26.85
N GLY A 551 -7.70 47.34 -27.48
CA GLY A 551 -8.37 46.20 -26.85
C GLY A 551 -7.42 45.05 -26.50
N PRO A 552 -7.88 44.02 -25.78
CA PRO A 552 -7.10 42.80 -25.52
C PRO A 552 -6.62 42.11 -26.79
N GLU A 553 -7.33 42.26 -27.91
CA GLU A 553 -6.95 41.75 -29.24
C GLU A 553 -5.70 42.41 -29.83
N ASP A 554 -5.35 43.61 -29.37
CA ASP A 554 -4.16 44.35 -29.78
C ASP A 554 -2.93 43.99 -28.93
N ILE A 555 -3.12 43.24 -27.84
CA ILE A 555 -2.06 42.79 -26.94
C ILE A 555 -1.61 41.40 -27.34
N THR A 556 -0.32 41.24 -27.57
CA THR A 556 0.29 39.95 -27.94
C THR A 556 0.94 39.31 -26.73
N VAL A 557 0.72 38.01 -26.56
CA VAL A 557 1.47 37.18 -25.61
C VAL A 557 2.32 36.19 -26.37
N ALA A 558 3.61 36.11 -26.05
CA ALA A 558 4.52 35.15 -26.68
C ALA A 558 5.49 34.56 -25.64
N ALA A 559 5.87 33.31 -25.84
CA ALA A 559 7.02 32.75 -25.14
C ALA A 559 8.29 33.54 -25.52
N GLY A 560 9.10 33.84 -24.52
CA GLY A 560 10.39 34.52 -24.65
C GLY A 560 11.50 33.59 -25.13
N GLY A 561 12.75 34.05 -25.01
CA GLY A 561 13.91 33.33 -25.54
C GLY A 561 14.25 32.03 -24.80
N TYR A 562 13.67 31.78 -23.62
CA TYR A 562 13.91 30.58 -22.82
C TYR A 562 12.60 29.97 -22.32
N ASN A 563 12.39 28.68 -22.59
CA ASN A 563 11.17 27.95 -22.25
C ASN A 563 11.48 26.45 -22.13
N GLN A 564 11.15 25.85 -20.98
CA GLN A 564 11.40 24.43 -20.67
C GLN A 564 10.15 23.56 -20.77
N GLY A 565 9.32 23.76 -21.80
CA GLY A 565 8.18 22.88 -22.11
C GLY A 565 6.79 23.49 -21.91
N ALA A 566 6.71 24.80 -21.64
CA ALA A 566 5.45 25.49 -21.49
C ALA A 566 4.86 25.91 -22.85
N THR A 567 3.54 25.93 -22.94
CA THR A 567 2.81 26.73 -23.93
C THR A 567 2.25 27.98 -23.25
N VAL A 568 2.07 29.06 -24.01
CA VAL A 568 1.58 30.34 -23.48
C VAL A 568 0.37 30.79 -24.29
N SER A 569 -0.77 31.00 -23.62
CA SER A 569 -2.00 31.44 -24.29
C SER A 569 -1.97 32.93 -24.62
N GLN A 570 -2.76 33.35 -25.61
CA GLN A 570 -3.17 34.76 -25.70
C GLN A 570 -4.02 35.15 -24.48
N LEU A 571 -4.32 36.44 -24.36
CA LEU A 571 -5.13 36.96 -23.26
C LEU A 571 -6.54 36.36 -23.26
N GLN A 572 -6.98 36.00 -22.07
CA GLN A 572 -8.31 35.49 -21.76
C GLN A 572 -8.99 36.41 -20.74
N PRO A 573 -10.29 36.66 -20.86
CA PRO A 573 -11.00 37.52 -19.92
C PRO A 573 -11.14 36.85 -18.54
N HIS A 574 -10.89 37.60 -17.47
CA HIS A 574 -11.24 37.23 -16.10
C HIS A 574 -12.45 38.03 -15.61
N ASP A 575 -12.36 39.35 -15.73
CA ASP A 575 -13.43 40.30 -15.42
C ASP A 575 -13.36 41.49 -16.39
N GLU A 576 -14.00 41.33 -17.55
CA GLU A 576 -13.99 42.34 -18.61
C GLU A 576 -14.57 43.67 -18.15
N ALA A 577 -15.52 43.67 -17.21
CA ALA A 577 -16.13 44.89 -16.71
C ALA A 577 -15.12 45.79 -15.96
N ASN A 578 -14.08 45.17 -15.41
CA ASN A 578 -12.97 45.83 -14.70
C ASN A 578 -11.66 45.75 -15.47
N ASN A 579 -11.68 45.36 -16.76
CA ASN A 579 -10.51 45.22 -17.63
C ASN A 579 -9.46 44.20 -17.14
N ILE A 580 -9.87 43.18 -16.37
CA ILE A 580 -8.95 42.17 -15.86
C ILE A 580 -8.87 40.99 -16.83
N TYR A 581 -7.66 40.70 -17.30
CA TYR A 581 -7.34 39.61 -18.20
C TYR A 581 -6.24 38.73 -17.61
N TYR A 582 -6.02 37.57 -18.21
CA TYR A 582 -4.89 36.71 -17.87
C TYR A 582 -4.34 35.96 -19.08
N THR A 583 -3.09 35.52 -18.97
CA THR A 583 -2.52 34.49 -19.84
C THR A 583 -2.27 33.22 -19.03
N THR A 584 -2.53 32.06 -19.64
CA THR A 584 -2.20 30.74 -19.07
C THR A 584 -0.86 30.28 -19.58
N ILE A 585 0.00 29.89 -18.66
CA ILE A 585 1.26 29.20 -18.94
C ILE A 585 1.06 27.74 -18.56
N ASP A 586 1.07 26.87 -19.55
CA ASP A 586 0.66 25.47 -19.42
C ASP A 586 1.83 24.52 -19.71
N PHE A 587 2.19 23.70 -18.73
CA PHE A 587 3.24 22.68 -18.82
C PHE A 587 2.67 21.28 -19.08
N SER A 588 1.42 21.17 -19.54
CA SER A 588 0.80 19.88 -19.90
C SER A 588 1.72 19.02 -20.79
N GLY A 589 1.97 17.78 -20.40
CA GLY A 589 2.92 16.85 -21.02
C GLY A 589 4.38 16.99 -20.55
N THR A 590 4.69 17.91 -19.64
CA THR A 590 6.02 18.05 -19.02
C THR A 590 5.98 17.50 -17.60
N ARG A 591 6.69 16.39 -17.36
CA ARG A 591 6.78 15.80 -16.02
C ARG A 591 7.58 16.68 -15.06
N ILE A 592 6.93 17.17 -14.02
CA ILE A 592 7.52 17.95 -12.93
C ILE A 592 7.32 17.18 -11.62
N TYR A 593 8.41 16.84 -10.94
CA TYR A 593 8.38 16.00 -9.74
C TYR A 593 9.54 16.31 -8.79
N PRO A 594 9.37 16.11 -7.46
CA PRO A 594 10.39 16.41 -6.46
C PRO A 594 11.51 15.36 -6.45
N GLY A 595 12.41 15.38 -7.43
CA GLY A 595 13.45 14.35 -7.58
C GLY A 595 14.72 14.77 -8.29
N GLY A 596 15.07 16.06 -8.30
CA GLY A 596 16.31 16.56 -8.91
C GLY A 596 16.25 18.01 -9.38
N GLN A 597 17.40 18.69 -9.44
CA GLN A 597 17.50 20.13 -9.72
C GLN A 597 16.74 20.65 -10.95
N SER A 598 16.68 19.84 -12.01
CA SER A 598 15.94 20.14 -13.23
C SER A 598 14.57 19.45 -13.30
N ALA A 599 14.32 18.48 -12.42
CA ALA A 599 13.07 17.73 -12.34
C ALA A 599 11.98 18.52 -11.62
N TYR A 600 12.30 19.08 -10.45
CA TYR A 600 11.32 19.72 -9.56
C TYR A 600 10.87 21.10 -10.01
N ARG A 601 11.59 21.73 -10.94
CA ARG A 601 11.24 23.06 -11.45
C ARG A 601 11.38 23.19 -12.95
N LYS A 602 10.56 24.04 -13.55
CA LYS A 602 10.65 24.42 -14.97
C LYS A 602 10.57 25.93 -15.12
N GLU A 603 11.48 26.47 -15.94
CA GLU A 603 11.53 27.89 -16.26
C GLU A 603 10.81 28.19 -17.57
N VAL A 604 10.14 29.33 -17.59
CA VAL A 604 9.59 29.95 -18.80
C VAL A 604 9.76 31.45 -18.71
N GLN A 605 10.25 32.04 -19.79
CA GLN A 605 10.17 33.46 -20.05
C GLN A 605 8.98 33.70 -20.98
N PHE A 606 8.16 34.70 -20.70
CA PHE A 606 7.06 35.10 -21.59
C PHE A 606 6.90 36.61 -21.58
N ARG A 607 6.50 37.15 -22.73
CA ARG A 607 6.33 38.58 -22.96
C ARG A 607 4.87 38.89 -23.28
N ILE A 608 4.36 39.93 -22.64
CA ILE A 608 3.08 40.55 -22.95
C ILE A 608 3.40 41.94 -23.51
N ALA A 609 2.94 42.23 -24.73
CA ALA A 609 3.30 43.45 -25.45
C ALA A 609 2.11 44.06 -26.19
N GLY A 610 1.89 45.36 -25.96
CA GLY A 610 1.03 46.18 -26.81
C GLY A 610 1.71 46.59 -28.12
N PRO A 611 1.00 47.29 -29.01
CA PRO A 611 1.52 47.64 -30.34
C PRO A 611 2.83 48.42 -30.31
N LEU A 612 3.65 48.24 -31.35
CA LEU A 612 4.94 48.94 -31.47
C LEU A 612 4.75 50.47 -31.46
N ASN A 613 5.72 51.18 -30.89
CA ASN A 613 5.74 52.65 -30.77
C ASN A 613 4.62 53.25 -29.91
N THR A 614 4.07 52.47 -28.98
CA THR A 614 3.15 52.96 -27.94
C THR A 614 3.88 53.20 -26.61
N ASN A 615 3.26 53.97 -25.72
CA ASN A 615 3.82 54.34 -24.41
C ASN A 615 2.77 54.34 -23.29
N PHE A 616 1.68 53.58 -23.43
CA PHE A 616 0.60 53.52 -22.45
C PHE A 616 0.80 52.44 -21.37
N TRP A 617 1.76 51.51 -21.57
CA TRP A 617 1.88 50.31 -20.74
C TRP A 617 2.22 50.63 -19.29
N ASP A 618 1.40 50.15 -18.36
CA ASP A 618 1.58 50.23 -16.92
C ASP A 618 1.48 48.83 -16.32
N ASN A 619 2.43 48.46 -15.45
CA ASN A 619 2.37 47.18 -14.73
C ASN A 619 1.95 47.36 -13.27
N SER A 620 1.87 48.61 -12.79
CA SER A 620 1.74 48.90 -11.37
C SER A 620 0.36 48.53 -10.81
N ASN A 621 -0.65 48.42 -11.67
CA ASN A 621 -2.01 47.96 -11.41
C ASN A 621 -2.20 46.44 -11.63
N ASP A 622 -1.25 45.75 -12.26
CA ASP A 622 -1.36 44.30 -12.50
C ASP A 622 -1.30 43.50 -11.21
N PHE A 623 -2.29 42.62 -10.99
CA PHE A 623 -2.34 41.73 -9.83
C PHE A 623 -1.10 40.85 -9.73
N SER A 624 -0.73 40.17 -10.82
CA SER A 624 0.41 39.24 -10.84
C SER A 624 1.77 39.91 -10.87
N TYR A 625 1.84 41.22 -11.13
CA TYR A 625 3.07 41.99 -11.02
C TYR A 625 3.43 42.32 -9.55
N GLN A 626 2.43 42.37 -8.65
CA GLN A 626 2.70 42.77 -7.28
C GLN A 626 3.61 41.76 -6.56
N GLY A 627 4.67 42.27 -5.95
CA GLY A 627 5.58 41.49 -5.10
C GLY A 627 6.59 40.60 -5.83
N ILE A 628 6.63 40.61 -7.17
CA ILE A 628 7.66 39.86 -7.92
C ILE A 628 9.01 40.60 -7.91
N GLY A 629 10.10 39.88 -8.23
CA GLY A 629 11.43 40.47 -8.32
C GLY A 629 11.52 41.51 -9.45
N THR A 630 12.11 42.68 -9.20
CA THR A 630 12.29 43.73 -10.21
C THR A 630 13.75 44.18 -10.31
N GLY A 631 14.13 44.79 -11.44
CA GLY A 631 15.51 45.24 -11.66
C GLY A 631 16.49 44.08 -11.73
N SER A 632 17.46 44.04 -10.81
CA SER A 632 18.44 42.93 -10.72
C SER A 632 18.05 41.84 -9.70
N ALA A 633 16.87 41.93 -9.09
CA ALA A 633 16.39 40.88 -8.18
C ALA A 633 15.96 39.64 -8.97
N GLY A 634 16.32 38.46 -8.48
CA GLY A 634 15.91 37.18 -9.09
C GLY A 634 14.45 36.82 -8.79
N PRO A 635 13.97 35.68 -9.34
CA PRO A 635 12.62 35.18 -9.07
C PRO A 635 12.35 35.00 -7.58
N VAL A 636 11.18 35.44 -7.12
CA VAL A 636 10.69 35.27 -5.74
C VAL A 636 9.32 34.61 -5.75
N LYS A 637 9.06 33.76 -4.76
CA LYS A 637 7.75 33.11 -4.58
C LYS A 637 6.65 34.16 -4.37
N THR A 638 5.56 34.07 -5.13
CA THR A 638 4.44 35.01 -5.04
C THR A 638 3.10 34.28 -5.08
N ALA A 639 2.17 34.65 -4.20
CA ALA A 639 0.80 34.12 -4.23
C ALA A 639 -0.03 34.73 -5.37
N ASN A 640 0.40 35.84 -5.97
CA ASN A 640 -0.37 36.53 -7.00
C ASN A 640 -0.25 35.90 -8.39
N ILE A 641 0.48 34.79 -8.51
CA ILE A 641 0.53 33.95 -9.70
C ILE A 641 0.02 32.56 -9.27
N PRO A 642 -1.30 32.32 -9.35
CA PRO A 642 -1.88 31.07 -8.89
C PRO A 642 -1.47 29.90 -9.79
N VAL A 643 -1.23 28.76 -9.15
CA VAL A 643 -0.82 27.51 -9.79
C VAL A 643 -1.97 26.52 -9.76
N PHE A 644 -2.09 25.78 -10.85
CA PHE A 644 -3.09 24.75 -11.05
C PHE A 644 -2.39 23.43 -11.40
N ASP A 645 -2.95 22.33 -10.93
CA ASP A 645 -2.56 20.97 -11.27
C ASP A 645 -3.82 20.24 -11.76
N ALA A 646 -3.81 19.74 -13.01
CA ALA A 646 -4.99 19.19 -13.68
C ALA A 646 -6.23 20.12 -13.60
N GLY A 647 -6.00 21.43 -13.65
CA GLY A 647 -7.02 22.48 -13.53
C GLY A 647 -7.48 22.79 -12.10
N VAL A 648 -7.04 22.05 -11.08
CA VAL A 648 -7.31 22.35 -9.66
C VAL A 648 -6.32 23.39 -9.15
N ARG A 649 -6.78 24.49 -8.54
CA ARG A 649 -5.88 25.48 -7.93
C ARG A 649 -5.18 24.88 -6.72
N VAL A 650 -3.86 24.76 -6.78
CA VAL A 650 -3.02 24.18 -5.72
C VAL A 650 -2.24 25.23 -4.92
N PHE A 651 -2.14 26.46 -5.42
CA PHE A 651 -1.48 27.57 -4.72
C PHE A 651 -1.90 28.93 -5.30
N GLY A 652 -1.74 29.97 -4.49
CA GLY A 652 -1.93 31.36 -4.87
C GLY A 652 -3.38 31.82 -4.90
N GLU A 653 -3.55 33.12 -5.10
CA GLU A 653 -4.82 33.83 -5.03
C GLU A 653 -5.27 34.30 -6.41
N LEU A 654 -6.56 34.60 -6.53
CA LEU A 654 -7.15 35.25 -7.71
C LEU A 654 -7.35 36.75 -7.41
N PRO A 655 -7.34 37.63 -8.42
CA PRO A 655 -7.77 39.01 -8.24
C PRO A 655 -9.24 39.09 -7.80
N ASP A 656 -9.59 40.15 -7.05
CA ASP A 656 -10.98 40.39 -6.61
C ASP A 656 -11.88 40.82 -7.79
N GLY A 657 -13.03 40.17 -7.98
CA GLY A 657 -13.99 40.45 -9.06
C GLY A 657 -13.87 39.49 -10.26
N GLY A 658 -15.00 38.99 -10.77
CA GLY A 658 -15.06 37.94 -11.80
C GLY A 658 -15.48 36.57 -11.23
N GLY A 659 -16.32 35.82 -11.95
CA GLY A 659 -16.73 34.48 -11.50
C GLY A 659 -15.64 33.46 -11.79
N ASN A 660 -15.19 32.68 -10.79
CA ASN A 660 -14.11 31.67 -10.86
C ASN A 660 -14.07 30.92 -12.22
N PRO A 661 -13.25 31.35 -13.20
CA PRO A 661 -13.17 30.66 -14.47
C PRO A 661 -12.21 29.48 -14.30
N GLY A 662 -12.78 28.29 -14.19
CA GLY A 662 -12.02 27.04 -14.29
C GLY A 662 -11.59 26.37 -12.98
N GLU A 663 -12.15 26.74 -11.82
CA GLU A 663 -11.99 25.86 -10.64
C GLU A 663 -12.93 24.65 -10.77
N PRO A 664 -12.42 23.41 -10.74
CA PRO A 664 -13.25 22.26 -10.45
C PRO A 664 -13.89 22.50 -9.07
N LYS A 665 -15.21 22.38 -9.02
CA LYS A 665 -15.97 22.51 -7.78
C LYS A 665 -16.25 21.12 -7.24
N VAL A 666 -16.43 21.02 -5.93
CA VAL A 666 -17.03 19.82 -5.33
C VAL A 666 -18.31 19.50 -6.12
N PRO A 667 -18.51 18.25 -6.57
CA PRO A 667 -19.66 17.91 -7.38
C PRO A 667 -20.97 18.25 -6.66
N ALA A 668 -22.04 18.50 -7.41
CA ALA A 668 -23.35 18.68 -6.80
C ALA A 668 -23.83 17.35 -6.15
N ALA A 669 -24.62 17.43 -5.08
CA ALA A 669 -25.23 16.24 -4.49
C ALA A 669 -26.01 15.43 -5.56
N PRO A 670 -25.80 14.10 -5.66
CA PRO A 670 -26.55 13.25 -6.58
C PRO A 670 -28.06 13.42 -6.45
N LYS A 671 -28.74 13.56 -7.59
CA LYS A 671 -30.20 13.69 -7.68
C LYS A 671 -30.80 12.48 -8.38
N GLY A 672 -32.09 12.26 -8.17
CA GLY A 672 -32.82 11.17 -8.81
C GLY A 672 -32.41 9.78 -8.32
N VAL A 673 -31.83 9.69 -7.11
CA VAL A 673 -31.49 8.41 -6.51
C VAL A 673 -32.77 7.57 -6.35
N LYS A 674 -32.71 6.30 -6.76
CA LYS A 674 -33.78 5.31 -6.62
C LYS A 674 -33.19 4.03 -6.05
N ALA A 675 -33.94 3.37 -5.17
CA ALA A 675 -33.61 2.06 -4.62
C ALA A 675 -34.73 1.07 -5.00
N THR A 676 -34.36 -0.04 -5.62
CA THR A 676 -35.27 -1.10 -6.03
C THR A 676 -34.96 -2.37 -5.26
N ALA A 677 -35.94 -2.91 -4.54
CA ALA A 677 -35.77 -4.11 -3.74
C ALA A 677 -35.71 -5.37 -4.62
N GLY A 678 -34.67 -6.19 -4.42
CA GLY A 678 -34.54 -7.55 -4.93
C GLY A 678 -34.64 -8.61 -3.82
N SER A 679 -34.33 -9.86 -4.15
CA SER A 679 -34.19 -10.94 -3.15
C SER A 679 -32.78 -10.94 -2.60
N GLY A 680 -32.62 -10.50 -1.35
CA GLY A 680 -31.32 -10.34 -0.70
C GLY A 680 -30.47 -9.21 -1.29
N THR A 681 -31.07 -8.33 -2.10
CA THR A 681 -30.37 -7.24 -2.78
C THR A 681 -31.19 -5.94 -2.82
N VAL A 682 -30.50 -4.81 -2.98
CA VAL A 682 -31.09 -3.52 -3.37
C VAL A 682 -30.29 -2.95 -4.53
N ASP A 683 -30.96 -2.71 -5.65
CA ASP A 683 -30.38 -2.04 -6.82
C ASP A 683 -30.61 -0.53 -6.73
N LEU A 684 -29.52 0.23 -6.73
CA LEU A 684 -29.49 1.69 -6.71
C LEU A 684 -29.18 2.25 -8.10
N SER A 685 -29.84 3.34 -8.45
CA SER A 685 -29.50 4.15 -9.64
C SER A 685 -29.68 5.65 -9.35
N TRP A 686 -28.91 6.50 -10.02
CA TRP A 686 -28.98 7.97 -9.89
C TRP A 686 -28.59 8.67 -11.19
N ASN A 687 -28.79 10.00 -11.25
CA ASN A 687 -28.34 10.78 -12.41
C ASN A 687 -26.84 11.06 -12.32
N ALA A 688 -26.15 11.02 -13.46
CA ALA A 688 -24.75 11.45 -13.54
C ALA A 688 -24.59 12.91 -13.07
N VAL A 689 -23.58 13.17 -12.25
CA VAL A 689 -23.20 14.48 -11.74
C VAL A 689 -21.98 14.97 -12.52
N ALA A 690 -22.10 16.14 -13.15
CA ALA A 690 -20.99 16.76 -13.87
C ALA A 690 -19.80 17.04 -12.94
N GLY A 691 -18.60 16.64 -13.36
CA GLY A 691 -17.37 16.81 -12.59
C GLY A 691 -17.16 15.77 -11.49
N ALA A 692 -18.01 14.75 -11.36
CA ALA A 692 -17.77 13.60 -10.46
C ALA A 692 -16.82 12.59 -11.12
N ALA A 693 -15.81 12.15 -10.37
CA ALA A 693 -14.91 11.05 -10.75
C ALA A 693 -15.49 9.69 -10.34
N ASP A 694 -16.13 9.63 -9.17
CA ASP A 694 -16.82 8.45 -8.67
C ASP A 694 -17.99 8.83 -7.72
N TYR A 695 -18.69 7.80 -7.25
CA TYR A 695 -19.78 7.91 -6.29
C TYR A 695 -19.55 6.93 -5.14
N VAL A 696 -19.76 7.39 -3.92
CA VAL A 696 -19.72 6.56 -2.71
C VAL A 696 -21.14 6.30 -2.24
N ILE A 697 -21.47 5.03 -2.00
CA ILE A 697 -22.79 4.59 -1.54
C ILE A 697 -22.67 4.32 -0.05
N GLN A 698 -23.55 4.95 0.72
CA GLN A 698 -23.60 4.76 2.16
C GLN A 698 -24.96 4.23 2.59
N ARG A 699 -24.97 3.28 3.52
CA ARG A 699 -26.15 2.54 3.98
C ARG A 699 -26.39 2.73 5.48
N SER A 700 -27.64 2.70 5.90
CA SER A 700 -28.06 2.58 7.30
C SER A 700 -29.29 1.68 7.43
N GLU A 701 -29.42 0.98 8.55
CA GLU A 701 -30.66 0.27 8.93
C GLU A 701 -31.63 1.21 9.69
N ALA A 702 -31.17 2.41 10.07
CA ALA A 702 -31.99 3.43 10.73
C ALA A 702 -32.24 4.61 9.78
N SER A 703 -33.49 5.07 9.71
CA SER A 703 -33.80 6.25 8.90
C SER A 703 -33.09 7.48 9.45
N GLY A 704 -32.34 8.19 8.59
CA GLY A 704 -31.55 9.35 8.98
C GLY A 704 -30.11 9.03 9.43
N GLY A 705 -29.71 7.76 9.44
CA GLY A 705 -28.36 7.33 9.80
C GLY A 705 -28.22 6.85 11.25
N PRO A 706 -26.98 6.59 11.73
CA PRO A 706 -25.70 6.83 11.06
C PRO A 706 -25.50 5.93 9.82
N TYR A 707 -24.82 6.45 8.80
CA TYR A 707 -24.54 5.74 7.56
C TYR A 707 -23.11 5.20 7.53
N THR A 708 -22.92 4.00 6.99
CA THR A 708 -21.62 3.39 6.72
C THR A 708 -21.42 3.22 5.22
N SER A 709 -20.19 3.38 4.72
CA SER A 709 -19.89 3.13 3.31
C SER A 709 -20.05 1.64 2.99
N VAL A 710 -20.71 1.33 1.88
CA VAL A 710 -20.90 -0.06 1.40
C VAL A 710 -20.27 -0.31 0.03
N GLY A 711 -19.71 0.73 -0.59
CA GLY A 711 -18.97 0.62 -1.85
C GLY A 711 -18.84 1.94 -2.59
N SER A 712 -18.04 1.95 -3.65
CA SER A 712 -17.90 3.05 -4.58
C SER A 712 -17.92 2.56 -6.03
N VAL A 713 -18.42 3.40 -6.94
CA VAL A 713 -18.50 3.10 -8.38
C VAL A 713 -18.26 4.35 -9.22
N THR A 714 -17.71 4.17 -10.42
CA THR A 714 -17.59 5.25 -11.42
C THR A 714 -18.85 5.41 -12.28
N GLY A 715 -19.69 4.37 -12.33
CA GLY A 715 -20.99 4.38 -12.99
C GLY A 715 -22.09 5.05 -12.17
N THR A 716 -23.32 5.03 -12.67
CA THR A 716 -24.50 5.66 -12.04
C THR A 716 -25.46 4.66 -11.40
N SER A 717 -24.96 3.46 -11.09
CA SER A 717 -25.72 2.37 -10.49
C SER A 717 -24.86 1.50 -9.58
N PHE A 718 -25.46 0.92 -8.54
CA PHE A 718 -24.80 0.02 -7.61
C PHE A 718 -25.79 -1.04 -7.10
N SER A 719 -25.38 -2.31 -7.04
CA SER A 719 -26.18 -3.39 -6.46
C SER A 719 -25.60 -3.77 -5.10
N ASP A 720 -26.32 -3.44 -4.03
CA ASP A 720 -25.99 -3.90 -2.68
C ASP A 720 -26.55 -5.30 -2.46
N SER A 721 -25.73 -6.27 -2.07
CA SER A 721 -26.08 -7.69 -2.00
C SER A 721 -25.74 -8.31 -0.64
N GLY A 722 -26.29 -9.49 -0.35
CA GLY A 722 -26.15 -10.13 0.96
C GLY A 722 -27.04 -9.50 2.04
N LEU A 723 -28.12 -8.83 1.64
CA LEU A 723 -29.06 -8.16 2.53
C LEU A 723 -30.09 -9.15 3.10
N ILE A 724 -30.62 -8.84 4.28
CA ILE A 724 -31.65 -9.64 4.91
C ILE A 724 -33.02 -9.24 4.36
N ASN A 725 -33.74 -10.19 3.76
CA ASN A 725 -35.12 -9.99 3.31
C ASN A 725 -36.02 -9.61 4.49
N GLY A 726 -36.86 -8.59 4.30
CA GLY A 726 -37.74 -8.02 5.33
C GLY A 726 -37.12 -6.87 6.14
N THR A 727 -35.81 -6.63 6.03
CA THR A 727 -35.13 -5.49 6.68
C THR A 727 -35.12 -4.29 5.74
N THR A 728 -35.55 -3.12 6.20
CA THR A 728 -35.46 -1.88 5.40
C THR A 728 -34.08 -1.28 5.51
N TYR A 729 -33.44 -1.05 4.37
CA TYR A 729 -32.15 -0.37 4.26
C TYR A 729 -32.34 1.01 3.65
N PHE A 730 -31.62 1.99 4.19
CA PHE A 730 -31.64 3.38 3.76
C PHE A 730 -30.30 3.76 3.15
N TYR A 731 -30.32 4.44 2.03
CA TYR A 731 -29.14 4.79 1.26
C TYR A 731 -29.06 6.28 1.01
N VAL A 732 -27.84 6.80 1.06
CA VAL A 732 -27.45 8.08 0.49
C VAL A 732 -26.25 7.89 -0.43
N VAL A 733 -26.16 8.69 -1.48
CA VAL A 733 -25.05 8.65 -2.44
C VAL A 733 -24.36 10.00 -2.44
N THR A 734 -23.03 10.01 -2.38
CA THR A 734 -22.20 11.21 -2.54
C THR A 734 -21.40 11.12 -3.83
N ALA A 735 -21.36 12.19 -4.61
CA ALA A 735 -20.48 12.32 -5.75
C ALA A 735 -19.13 12.88 -5.29
N ARG A 736 -18.02 12.31 -5.77
CA ARG A 736 -16.67 12.72 -5.36
C ARG A 736 -15.80 12.98 -6.57
N ASN A 737 -14.91 13.95 -6.43
CA ASN A 737 -13.83 14.20 -7.37
C ASN A 737 -12.57 14.59 -6.59
N GLN A 738 -11.53 14.99 -7.31
CA GLN A 738 -10.25 15.39 -6.73
C GLN A 738 -10.34 16.61 -5.80
N VAL A 739 -11.44 17.39 -5.84
CA VAL A 739 -11.67 18.58 -5.00
C VAL A 739 -12.39 18.24 -3.69
N GLY A 740 -13.19 17.17 -3.68
CA GLY A 740 -13.88 16.71 -2.48
C GLY A 740 -15.18 15.95 -2.77
N SER A 741 -15.88 15.60 -1.70
CA SER A 741 -17.17 14.92 -1.78
C SER A 741 -18.32 15.91 -1.67
N SER A 742 -19.36 15.70 -2.48
CA SER A 742 -20.61 16.44 -2.40
C SER A 742 -21.29 16.25 -1.05
N LEU A 743 -22.31 17.07 -0.76
CA LEU A 743 -23.31 16.69 0.23
C LEU A 743 -23.98 15.35 -0.18
N PRO A 744 -24.45 14.54 0.78
CA PRO A 744 -25.21 13.33 0.47
C PRO A 744 -26.50 13.66 -0.30
N SER A 745 -26.92 12.73 -1.16
CA SER A 745 -28.23 12.79 -1.81
C SER A 745 -29.37 12.84 -0.79
N ALA A 746 -30.59 13.11 -1.28
CA ALA A 746 -31.78 12.74 -0.52
C ALA A 746 -31.75 11.23 -0.23
N GLN A 747 -32.08 10.86 1.00
CA GLN A 747 -32.14 9.47 1.44
C GLN A 747 -33.26 8.73 0.69
N VAL A 748 -32.95 7.52 0.24
CA VAL A 748 -33.94 6.56 -0.27
C VAL A 748 -33.92 5.30 0.58
N GLY A 749 -35.01 4.54 0.60
CA GLY A 749 -35.07 3.27 1.32
C GLY A 749 -35.72 2.18 0.49
N ALA A 750 -35.26 0.95 0.67
CA ALA A 750 -35.85 -0.24 0.08
C ALA A 750 -35.83 -1.40 1.09
N THR A 751 -36.83 -2.26 1.01
CA THR A 751 -36.95 -3.47 1.83
C THR A 751 -36.82 -4.67 0.90
N PRO A 752 -35.63 -5.31 0.81
CA PRO A 752 -35.46 -6.56 0.10
C PRO A 752 -36.53 -7.55 0.52
N ARG A 753 -37.06 -8.28 -0.45
CA ARG A 753 -38.07 -9.31 -0.22
C ARG A 753 -37.75 -10.48 -1.12
N GLU A 754 -38.12 -11.67 -0.65
CA GLU A 754 -38.08 -12.84 -1.51
C GLU A 754 -38.94 -12.57 -2.75
N ILE A 755 -38.32 -12.57 -3.93
CA ILE A 755 -39.06 -12.48 -5.18
C ILE A 755 -39.56 -13.90 -5.47
N PRO A 756 -40.87 -14.13 -5.60
CA PRO A 756 -41.39 -15.44 -5.93
C PRO A 756 -40.79 -15.90 -7.26
N ILE A 757 -40.25 -17.13 -7.29
CA ILE A 757 -39.85 -17.76 -8.54
C ILE A 757 -41.12 -17.95 -9.37
N PRO A 758 -41.23 -17.40 -10.59
CA PRO A 758 -42.39 -17.65 -11.44
C PRO A 758 -42.53 -19.14 -11.69
N THR A 759 -43.71 -19.66 -11.39
CA THR A 759 -44.06 -21.07 -11.60
C THR A 759 -44.31 -21.35 -13.07
N GLU A 760 -44.19 -22.63 -13.47
CA GLU A 760 -44.48 -23.06 -14.84
C GLU A 760 -45.88 -22.59 -15.26
N GLY A 761 -45.96 -21.77 -16.30
CA GLY A 761 -47.20 -21.16 -16.79
C GLY A 761 -47.42 -19.69 -16.43
N ASP A 762 -46.52 -19.04 -15.69
CA ASP A 762 -46.53 -17.58 -15.44
C ASP A 762 -45.94 -16.76 -16.58
N ILE A 763 -45.20 -17.40 -17.49
CA ILE A 763 -44.75 -16.82 -18.74
C ILE A 763 -44.80 -17.89 -19.83
N LYS A 764 -45.19 -17.51 -21.04
CA LYS A 764 -45.42 -18.45 -22.14
C LYS A 764 -44.88 -17.93 -23.46
N VAL A 765 -44.60 -18.85 -24.37
CA VAL A 765 -44.25 -18.54 -25.76
C VAL A 765 -45.44 -18.83 -26.67
N GLN A 766 -45.73 -17.93 -27.60
CA GLN A 766 -46.56 -18.20 -28.76
C GLN A 766 -45.73 -18.19 -30.02
N TYR A 767 -46.05 -19.06 -30.96
CA TYR A 767 -45.37 -19.21 -32.24
C TYR A 767 -46.35 -19.13 -33.40
N ARG A 768 -45.86 -18.59 -34.51
CA ARG A 768 -46.38 -18.81 -35.84
C ARG A 768 -45.23 -18.82 -36.85
N THR A 769 -45.49 -19.32 -38.03
CA THR A 769 -44.64 -19.12 -39.21
C THR A 769 -45.49 -18.68 -40.40
N ASN A 770 -44.95 -17.74 -41.18
CA ASN A 770 -45.48 -17.41 -42.50
C ASN A 770 -44.74 -18.16 -43.61
N ASP A 771 -43.71 -18.92 -43.24
CA ASP A 771 -42.91 -19.74 -44.14
C ASP A 771 -43.30 -21.21 -43.99
N THR A 772 -44.10 -21.68 -44.93
CA THR A 772 -44.62 -23.05 -44.94
C THR A 772 -43.79 -23.98 -45.80
N SER A 773 -42.67 -23.50 -46.37
CA SER A 773 -41.75 -24.34 -47.13
C SER A 773 -40.78 -25.02 -46.18
N ALA A 774 -40.92 -26.33 -45.99
CA ALA A 774 -39.99 -27.09 -45.14
C ALA A 774 -38.60 -27.29 -45.77
N GLU A 775 -38.39 -26.79 -47.00
CA GLU A 775 -37.13 -26.85 -47.73
C GLU A 775 -36.80 -25.43 -48.21
N ASP A 776 -36.09 -24.66 -47.38
CA ASP A 776 -35.69 -23.29 -47.71
C ASP A 776 -34.26 -23.02 -47.24
N ASN A 777 -33.62 -21.99 -47.78
CA ASN A 777 -32.29 -21.55 -47.36
C ASN A 777 -32.29 -20.64 -46.14
N GLN A 778 -33.45 -20.38 -45.54
CA GLN A 778 -33.57 -19.63 -44.30
C GLN A 778 -34.70 -20.21 -43.45
N ILE A 779 -34.47 -20.32 -42.14
CA ILE A 779 -35.51 -20.65 -41.17
C ILE A 779 -36.11 -19.35 -40.65
N ARG A 780 -37.44 -19.25 -40.62
CA ARG A 780 -38.17 -18.05 -40.17
C ARG A 780 -39.16 -18.41 -39.06
N ALA A 781 -38.95 -17.84 -37.88
CA ALA A 781 -39.84 -18.03 -36.74
C ALA A 781 -40.40 -16.69 -36.26
N GLN A 782 -41.69 -16.68 -35.91
CA GLN A 782 -42.35 -15.51 -35.35
C GLN A 782 -42.89 -15.85 -33.98
N LEU A 783 -42.41 -15.13 -32.98
CA LEU A 783 -42.57 -15.44 -31.58
C LEU A 783 -43.27 -14.29 -30.84
N LYS A 784 -43.98 -14.63 -29.78
CA LYS A 784 -44.41 -13.70 -28.73
C LYS A 784 -44.11 -14.30 -27.38
N ILE A 785 -43.71 -13.46 -26.44
CA ILE A 785 -43.57 -13.80 -25.03
C ILE A 785 -44.75 -13.17 -24.31
N VAL A 786 -45.55 -13.99 -23.63
CA VAL A 786 -46.75 -13.56 -22.92
C VAL A 786 -46.53 -13.74 -21.43
N ASN A 787 -46.67 -12.68 -20.64
CA ASN A 787 -46.65 -12.77 -19.19
C ASN A 787 -48.07 -13.07 -18.69
N THR A 788 -48.24 -14.27 -18.14
CA THR A 788 -49.51 -14.76 -17.58
C THR A 788 -49.53 -14.78 -16.05
N GLY A 789 -48.41 -14.46 -15.41
CA GLY A 789 -48.27 -14.32 -13.97
C GLY A 789 -48.78 -12.97 -13.44
N ASP A 790 -48.56 -12.74 -12.15
CA ASP A 790 -49.01 -11.56 -11.41
C ASP A 790 -47.91 -10.52 -11.13
N GLU A 791 -46.67 -10.81 -11.51
CA GLU A 791 -45.52 -9.91 -11.38
C GLU A 791 -44.98 -9.46 -12.74
N SER A 792 -44.34 -8.29 -12.78
CA SER A 792 -43.70 -7.80 -14.02
C SER A 792 -42.38 -8.52 -14.28
N ILE A 793 -42.12 -8.90 -15.53
CA ILE A 793 -40.93 -9.65 -15.93
C ILE A 793 -40.03 -8.80 -16.81
N SER A 794 -38.77 -8.60 -16.41
CA SER A 794 -37.78 -7.95 -17.27
C SER A 794 -37.38 -8.86 -18.42
N LEU A 795 -37.48 -8.39 -19.66
CA LEU A 795 -37.12 -9.18 -20.84
C LEU A 795 -35.62 -9.48 -20.90
N SER A 796 -34.77 -8.63 -20.31
CA SER A 796 -33.32 -8.87 -20.19
C SER A 796 -32.96 -10.18 -19.48
N ASN A 797 -33.89 -10.71 -18.68
CA ASN A 797 -33.70 -11.92 -17.91
C ASN A 797 -34.23 -13.17 -18.64
N VAL A 798 -34.83 -12.98 -19.81
CA VAL A 798 -35.49 -14.03 -20.60
C VAL A 798 -34.56 -14.52 -21.72
N LYS A 799 -34.54 -15.84 -21.92
CA LYS A 799 -33.93 -16.48 -23.08
C LYS A 799 -34.89 -17.50 -23.70
N LEU A 800 -34.88 -17.64 -25.02
CA LEU A 800 -35.61 -18.68 -25.76
C LEU A 800 -34.62 -19.61 -26.46
N ARG A 801 -35.01 -20.87 -26.68
CA ARG A 801 -34.21 -21.81 -27.50
C ARG A 801 -35.06 -22.41 -28.61
N TYR A 802 -34.69 -22.14 -29.86
CA TYR A 802 -35.29 -22.74 -31.05
C TYR A 802 -34.39 -23.88 -31.55
N TYR A 803 -34.85 -25.11 -31.45
CA TYR A 803 -34.13 -26.34 -31.77
C TYR A 803 -34.41 -26.79 -33.21
N TYR A 804 -33.35 -27.13 -33.94
CA TYR A 804 -33.37 -27.49 -35.36
C TYR A 804 -32.18 -28.39 -35.71
N THR A 805 -32.24 -29.03 -36.87
CA THR A 805 -31.15 -29.77 -37.52
C THR A 805 -30.42 -28.88 -38.52
N ILE A 806 -29.09 -28.88 -38.49
CA ILE A 806 -28.30 -27.95 -39.31
C ILE A 806 -28.15 -28.39 -40.77
N ASP A 807 -28.46 -29.63 -41.14
CA ASP A 807 -28.48 -30.12 -42.53
C ASP A 807 -27.23 -29.79 -43.36
N GLY A 808 -26.09 -30.32 -42.92
CA GLY A 808 -24.79 -29.97 -43.48
C GLY A 808 -24.19 -28.79 -42.75
N ASP A 809 -23.42 -29.10 -41.70
CA ASP A 809 -22.86 -28.15 -40.74
C ASP A 809 -22.03 -27.05 -41.43
N LYS A 810 -22.55 -25.82 -41.36
CA LYS A 810 -21.98 -24.59 -41.94
C LYS A 810 -22.14 -23.44 -40.95
N THR A 811 -21.33 -22.40 -41.12
CA THR A 811 -21.49 -21.15 -40.37
C THR A 811 -22.86 -20.53 -40.68
N GLN A 812 -23.52 -20.01 -39.64
CA GLN A 812 -24.86 -19.43 -39.73
C GLN A 812 -24.85 -17.97 -39.31
N GLU A 813 -25.81 -17.21 -39.82
CA GLU A 813 -26.03 -15.80 -39.49
C GLU A 813 -27.46 -15.59 -38.98
N PHE A 814 -27.59 -14.78 -37.93
CA PHE A 814 -28.86 -14.44 -37.30
C PHE A 814 -29.32 -13.05 -37.73
N HIS A 815 -30.63 -12.92 -37.97
CA HIS A 815 -31.30 -11.69 -38.34
C HIS A 815 -32.56 -11.52 -37.49
N CYS A 816 -32.79 -10.32 -36.97
CA CYS A 816 -34.07 -9.91 -36.39
C CYS A 816 -34.78 -8.99 -37.40
N ASP A 817 -35.67 -9.58 -38.21
CA ASP A 817 -36.38 -8.87 -39.29
C ASP A 817 -37.32 -7.81 -38.72
N TYR A 818 -37.94 -8.07 -37.57
CA TYR A 818 -38.79 -7.12 -36.85
C TYR A 818 -38.96 -7.55 -35.39
N ALA A 819 -38.90 -6.60 -34.45
CA ALA A 819 -39.39 -6.83 -33.09
C ALA A 819 -40.11 -5.60 -32.56
N ALA A 820 -41.31 -5.76 -31.98
CA ALA A 820 -42.04 -4.67 -31.35
C ALA A 820 -41.28 -4.03 -30.18
N ILE A 821 -40.42 -4.81 -29.52
CA ILE A 821 -39.46 -4.38 -28.47
C ILE A 821 -38.17 -3.76 -29.03
N GLY A 822 -38.10 -3.54 -30.35
CA GLY A 822 -36.94 -3.00 -31.07
C GLY A 822 -35.96 -4.11 -31.50
N SER A 823 -35.70 -4.23 -32.80
CA SER A 823 -34.83 -5.28 -33.35
C SER A 823 -33.39 -5.23 -32.80
N GLY A 824 -32.87 -4.03 -32.48
CA GLY A 824 -31.55 -3.88 -31.87
C GLY A 824 -31.45 -4.44 -30.43
N ASN A 825 -32.56 -4.81 -29.82
CA ASN A 825 -32.62 -5.43 -28.50
C ASN A 825 -32.74 -6.97 -28.58
N VAL A 826 -32.73 -7.59 -29.75
CA VAL A 826 -32.86 -9.04 -29.92
C VAL A 826 -31.57 -9.60 -30.51
N SER A 827 -30.94 -10.54 -29.81
CA SER A 827 -29.70 -11.19 -30.22
C SER A 827 -29.91 -12.70 -30.36
N GLY A 828 -29.19 -13.32 -31.29
CA GLY A 828 -29.21 -14.75 -31.55
C GLY A 828 -27.82 -15.36 -31.50
N SER A 829 -27.66 -16.46 -30.77
CA SER A 829 -26.43 -17.25 -30.69
C SER A 829 -26.70 -18.71 -31.03
N PHE A 830 -25.96 -19.27 -31.98
CA PHE A 830 -26.09 -20.68 -32.37
C PHE A 830 -25.27 -21.57 -31.45
N VAL A 831 -25.90 -22.61 -30.90
CA VAL A 831 -25.25 -23.58 -30.00
C VAL A 831 -25.42 -24.99 -30.55
N LYS A 832 -24.30 -25.67 -30.78
CA LYS A 832 -24.27 -27.08 -31.16
C LYS A 832 -24.53 -27.96 -29.94
N LEU A 833 -25.40 -28.96 -30.07
CA LEU A 833 -25.63 -29.93 -29.00
C LEU A 833 -24.45 -30.90 -28.91
N GLU A 834 -24.02 -31.22 -27.68
CA GLU A 834 -22.95 -32.21 -27.44
C GLU A 834 -23.33 -33.61 -27.96
N SER A 835 -24.62 -33.92 -27.97
CA SER A 835 -25.20 -35.12 -28.58
C SER A 835 -26.49 -34.75 -29.29
N PRO A 836 -26.67 -35.12 -30.58
CA PRO A 836 -27.91 -34.87 -31.30
C PRO A 836 -29.12 -35.50 -30.60
N LEU A 837 -30.22 -34.77 -30.56
CA LEU A 837 -31.52 -35.17 -30.02
C LEU A 837 -32.52 -35.39 -31.19
N PRO A 838 -33.66 -36.07 -30.97
CA PRO A 838 -34.68 -36.21 -31.99
C PRO A 838 -35.13 -34.84 -32.52
N GLY A 839 -34.81 -34.58 -33.79
CA GLY A 839 -35.14 -33.32 -34.48
C GLY A 839 -34.31 -32.11 -34.08
N ALA A 840 -33.13 -32.31 -33.50
CA ALA A 840 -32.20 -31.22 -33.22
C ALA A 840 -30.73 -31.68 -33.10
N ASP A 841 -29.82 -31.00 -33.80
CA ASP A 841 -28.38 -31.05 -33.50
C ASP A 841 -27.82 -29.66 -33.11
N TYR A 842 -28.63 -28.61 -33.28
CA TYR A 842 -28.38 -27.25 -32.83
C TYR A 842 -29.60 -26.65 -32.13
N TYR A 843 -29.37 -25.59 -31.36
CA TYR A 843 -30.40 -24.61 -31.06
C TYR A 843 -29.91 -23.17 -31.29
N LEU A 844 -30.83 -22.29 -31.66
CA LEU A 844 -30.64 -20.85 -31.64
C LEU A 844 -31.10 -20.32 -30.27
N GLU A 845 -30.17 -19.80 -29.48
CA GLU A 845 -30.47 -19.08 -28.25
C GLU A 845 -30.81 -17.62 -28.58
N ILE A 846 -32.05 -17.23 -28.28
CA ILE A 846 -32.54 -15.86 -28.49
C ILE A 846 -32.51 -15.15 -27.14
N SER A 847 -31.85 -14.00 -27.06
CA SER A 847 -31.73 -13.19 -25.83
C SER A 847 -32.11 -11.73 -26.08
N PHE A 848 -32.42 -11.01 -25.00
CA PHE A 848 -32.91 -9.63 -25.06
C PHE A 848 -32.00 -8.65 -24.30
N GLY A 849 -31.76 -7.47 -24.87
CA GLY A 849 -30.96 -6.42 -24.27
C GLY A 849 -31.67 -5.67 -23.12
N PRO A 850 -30.94 -4.91 -22.28
CA PRO A 850 -31.52 -4.15 -21.16
C PRO A 850 -32.63 -3.16 -21.57
N SER A 851 -32.55 -2.63 -22.80
CA SER A 851 -33.53 -1.69 -23.36
C SER A 851 -34.77 -2.37 -23.96
N ALA A 852 -34.89 -3.71 -23.88
CA ALA A 852 -36.08 -4.44 -24.32
C ALA A 852 -37.32 -4.16 -23.44
N GLY A 853 -37.11 -3.66 -22.21
CA GLY A 853 -38.18 -3.29 -21.28
C GLY A 853 -38.71 -4.45 -20.44
N THR A 854 -39.86 -4.20 -19.79
CA THR A 854 -40.53 -5.14 -18.90
C THR A 854 -41.90 -5.54 -19.44
N LEU A 855 -42.28 -6.80 -19.28
CA LEU A 855 -43.62 -7.31 -19.52
C LEU A 855 -44.43 -7.22 -18.23
N ALA A 856 -45.40 -6.32 -18.19
CA ALA A 856 -46.37 -6.28 -17.10
C ALA A 856 -47.25 -7.55 -17.09
N PRO A 857 -47.87 -7.90 -15.95
CA PRO A 857 -48.87 -8.96 -15.87
C PRO A 857 -49.95 -8.84 -16.95
N GLY A 858 -50.18 -9.91 -17.70
CA GLY A 858 -51.15 -9.96 -18.80
C GLY A 858 -50.71 -9.29 -20.12
N ALA A 859 -49.50 -8.75 -20.20
CA ALA A 859 -48.95 -8.16 -21.42
C ALA A 859 -48.19 -9.18 -22.28
N ASP A 860 -48.03 -8.89 -23.58
CA ASP A 860 -47.14 -9.63 -24.48
C ASP A 860 -46.07 -8.72 -25.09
N SER A 861 -44.96 -9.33 -25.51
CA SER A 861 -43.82 -8.64 -26.14
C SER A 861 -44.15 -7.96 -27.47
N GLY A 862 -45.34 -8.16 -28.03
CA GLY A 862 -45.59 -7.94 -29.45
C GLY A 862 -44.81 -8.94 -30.31
N ASP A 863 -44.96 -8.80 -31.63
CA ASP A 863 -44.35 -9.69 -32.61
C ASP A 863 -42.82 -9.59 -32.61
N ILE A 864 -42.14 -10.73 -32.54
CA ILE A 864 -40.69 -10.91 -32.70
C ILE A 864 -40.47 -11.86 -33.88
N GLN A 865 -40.04 -11.31 -35.00
CA GLN A 865 -39.77 -12.02 -36.25
C GLN A 865 -38.26 -12.20 -36.40
N ILE A 866 -37.83 -13.45 -36.32
CA ILE A 866 -36.43 -13.83 -36.48
C ILE A 866 -36.24 -14.67 -37.74
N ARG A 867 -35.03 -14.60 -38.27
CA ARG A 867 -34.58 -15.37 -39.41
C ARG A 867 -33.13 -15.75 -39.24
N PHE A 868 -32.77 -16.95 -39.65
CA PHE A 868 -31.37 -17.32 -39.77
C PHE A 868 -31.13 -18.18 -41.01
N ASN A 869 -29.90 -18.11 -41.51
CA ASN A 869 -29.48 -18.86 -42.69
C ASN A 869 -28.00 -19.26 -42.59
N LYS A 870 -27.61 -20.26 -43.39
CA LYS A 870 -26.20 -20.58 -43.62
C LYS A 870 -25.56 -19.46 -44.44
N THR A 871 -24.29 -19.17 -44.18
CA THR A 871 -23.55 -18.12 -44.92
C THR A 871 -23.35 -18.46 -46.39
N ASP A 872 -23.48 -19.74 -46.77
CA ASP A 872 -23.42 -20.21 -48.16
C ASP A 872 -24.80 -20.40 -48.83
N TRP A 873 -25.89 -20.07 -48.12
CA TRP A 873 -27.27 -20.17 -48.62
C TRP A 873 -27.71 -21.58 -49.03
N THR A 874 -27.05 -22.62 -48.53
CA THR A 874 -27.56 -24.00 -48.68
C THR A 874 -28.82 -24.21 -47.85
N ASN A 875 -29.72 -25.07 -48.33
CA ASN A 875 -31.03 -25.29 -47.73
C ASN A 875 -30.95 -25.99 -46.35
N TYR A 876 -31.96 -25.75 -45.53
CA TYR A 876 -32.36 -26.58 -44.38
C TYR A 876 -33.53 -27.47 -44.78
N SER A 877 -33.68 -28.59 -44.07
CA SER A 877 -34.92 -29.38 -43.98
C SER A 877 -35.56 -29.03 -42.64
N GLU A 878 -36.61 -28.20 -42.66
CA GLU A 878 -37.37 -27.88 -41.44
C GLU A 878 -38.35 -29.03 -41.09
N SER A 879 -38.48 -30.05 -41.95
CA SER A 879 -39.45 -31.12 -41.78
C SER A 879 -39.16 -32.05 -40.60
N ASP A 880 -37.89 -32.10 -40.17
CA ASP A 880 -37.40 -32.82 -39.01
C ASP A 880 -37.01 -31.92 -37.83
N ASP A 881 -37.20 -30.60 -37.93
CA ASP A 881 -36.90 -29.67 -36.85
C ASP A 881 -37.89 -29.74 -35.69
N TYR A 882 -37.38 -29.86 -34.46
CA TYR A 882 -38.21 -29.91 -33.26
C TYR A 882 -39.07 -28.65 -33.10
N SER A 883 -38.49 -27.46 -33.29
CA SER A 883 -39.19 -26.19 -33.07
C SER A 883 -40.03 -25.70 -34.26
N TYR A 884 -40.08 -26.42 -35.37
CA TYR A 884 -40.84 -26.03 -36.56
C TYR A 884 -42.21 -26.73 -36.66
N ASP A 885 -43.22 -25.99 -37.11
CA ASP A 885 -44.48 -26.55 -37.60
C ASP A 885 -45.11 -25.59 -38.62
N GLY A 886 -44.89 -25.88 -39.90
CA GLY A 886 -45.42 -25.11 -41.04
C GLY A 886 -46.94 -25.00 -41.10
N THR A 887 -47.69 -25.74 -40.26
CA THR A 887 -49.15 -25.59 -40.18
C THR A 887 -49.58 -24.43 -39.27
N ARG A 888 -48.67 -23.86 -38.46
CA ARG A 888 -48.95 -22.79 -37.50
C ARG A 888 -48.87 -21.40 -38.14
N GLN A 889 -49.87 -21.06 -38.95
CA GLN A 889 -49.93 -19.76 -39.63
C GLN A 889 -50.56 -18.63 -38.80
N SER A 890 -50.98 -18.92 -37.56
CA SER A 890 -51.51 -17.95 -36.59
C SER A 890 -50.91 -18.23 -35.22
N TYR A 891 -50.67 -17.19 -34.42
CA TYR A 891 -50.11 -17.36 -33.08
C TYR A 891 -50.93 -18.34 -32.24
N ALA A 892 -50.24 -19.37 -31.77
CA ALA A 892 -50.73 -20.34 -30.81
C ALA A 892 -49.69 -20.55 -29.72
N GLU A 893 -50.12 -21.02 -28.54
CA GLU A 893 -49.18 -21.45 -27.49
C GLU A 893 -48.19 -22.48 -28.07
N TRP A 894 -46.92 -22.32 -27.73
CA TRP A 894 -45.82 -23.07 -28.32
C TRP A 894 -44.87 -23.54 -27.24
N ASP A 895 -44.86 -24.84 -26.99
CA ASP A 895 -44.02 -25.49 -26.00
C ASP A 895 -42.70 -26.02 -26.59
N LYS A 896 -42.55 -26.00 -27.92
CA LYS A 896 -41.34 -26.47 -28.61
C LYS A 896 -40.25 -25.42 -28.78
N THR A 897 -40.40 -24.24 -28.20
CA THR A 897 -39.34 -23.22 -28.08
C THR A 897 -39.24 -22.84 -26.61
N PRO A 898 -38.51 -23.62 -25.78
CA PRO A 898 -38.51 -23.42 -24.35
C PRO A 898 -37.95 -22.06 -23.94
N LEU A 899 -38.54 -21.49 -22.89
CA LEU A 899 -38.22 -20.19 -22.32
C LEU A 899 -37.57 -20.37 -20.95
N TYR A 900 -36.46 -19.66 -20.75
CA TYR A 900 -35.72 -19.59 -19.52
C TYR A 900 -35.80 -18.20 -18.92
N LEU A 901 -36.04 -18.12 -17.62
CA LEU A 901 -36.00 -16.88 -16.85
C LEU A 901 -34.90 -16.98 -15.80
N ASN A 902 -33.94 -16.05 -15.82
CA ASN A 902 -32.74 -16.09 -14.97
C ASN A 902 -32.01 -17.46 -15.03
N GLY A 903 -31.96 -18.07 -16.23
CA GLY A 903 -31.33 -19.37 -16.46
C GLY A 903 -32.15 -20.60 -16.05
N THR A 904 -33.33 -20.42 -15.46
CA THR A 904 -34.23 -21.54 -15.08
C THR A 904 -35.27 -21.76 -16.16
N LEU A 905 -35.50 -23.02 -16.58
CA LEU A 905 -36.57 -23.38 -17.52
C LEU A 905 -37.94 -23.14 -16.86
N VAL A 906 -38.78 -22.30 -17.46
CA VAL A 906 -40.10 -21.92 -16.90
C VAL A 906 -41.26 -22.14 -17.88
N TRP A 907 -40.99 -22.45 -19.14
CA TRP A 907 -42.01 -22.82 -20.14
C TRP A 907 -41.43 -23.67 -21.27
N GLY A 908 -42.22 -24.61 -21.76
CA GLY A 908 -41.88 -25.48 -22.89
C GLY A 908 -41.00 -26.67 -22.52
N ALA A 909 -40.73 -27.51 -23.50
CA ALA A 909 -39.97 -28.75 -23.36
C ALA A 909 -38.76 -28.75 -24.31
N GLN A 910 -37.64 -29.30 -23.83
CA GLN A 910 -36.48 -29.63 -24.66
C GLN A 910 -36.76 -30.93 -25.46
N PRO A 911 -36.18 -31.11 -26.66
CA PRO A 911 -36.35 -32.31 -27.50
C PRO A 911 -35.83 -33.62 -26.89
#